data_AF-A0A6B0S2R6-F1
#
_entry.id   AF-A0A6B0S2R6-F1
#
_cell.length_a   1.000
_cell.length_b   1.000
_cell.length_c   1.000
_cell.angle_alpha   90.00
_cell.angle_beta   90.00
_cell.angle_gamma   90.00
#
_symmetry.space_group_name_H-M   'P 1'
#
loop_
_entity.id
_entity.type
_entity.pdbx_description
1 polymer ?
#
loop_
_entity_poly.entity_id
_entity_poly.type
_entity_poly.pdbx_seq_one_letter_code
_entity_poly.pdbx_strand_id
1 'polypeptide(L)'
;MYCCAAYCFSDARPKRGQDPDSELATLYQKQRPHRGGHSMALANLTSRPEFLLLGLMDGTDIHPLLFLLFLGVYLVNALGNLSMVVLVRSDGALRSPMYYFLGHLSLVDVCFTTVTVPRLLAGLLHPGQAVSFRGCFAQMYFFVALGITESYLLAAMSYDRAAAVCRPLHYAAVMTPGRCMALVGASWAVAHLHSLLHTLLISKLSYPRATPVRHFFCDMTVMLSLATSDTSAAETAIFSEGLAVVLTPLLLVALSYARILVAVLGVRSAGGRRRAFSTCGAHLVAVSLFFGSILSVYFRPSSAYSARYDRLASVVYAVVTPTLNPFIYSLRNKEVKGALKRGLRWRAAPPRAKLNLRQMTLNRPKCIAIIKKIKSSIWNQVRRDAVDRRIHYGKMRLLIVEPGISDDFVCLSASLSLWLDPIKKVAIFGGTHGNELTGVFLVKHWLETSTEIQRTGLEVKPFITNPRAVKKCTRYIDCDLNRVFDPENLGKKKSEDLPYEVRRAQEINHLFGPKDSEDSYDIIFDLHNTTSNMGCTLILEDSRNDFLIQMFHYIKTSLAPLPCYVYLIEHPSLKYATTRSIAKYPVGIEVGPQPQGVLRADILDQMRKMIQHALDFIHNFNEGKEFPPCAIEVYKIMEKVDYPRNESGEISAIIHPKLQDQDWKPLHPEDPVFLTLDGKTISLGGDQTVYPVFVNEAAYYEKKEAFAKTTKLTLNANSIRSSLH
;
A
#
# COMPACT_ATOMS: atom_id res chain seq x y z
N MET A 1 -14.44 -18.30 -28.46
CA MET A 1 -13.34 -19.30 -28.40
C MET A 1 -12.30 -19.07 -29.51
N TYR A 2 -12.17 -17.84 -30.04
CA TYR A 2 -11.12 -17.45 -30.97
C TYR A 2 -10.66 -16.05 -30.54
N CYS A 3 -9.50 -15.97 -29.87
CA CYS A 3 -8.70 -14.75 -29.71
C CYS A 3 -7.37 -15.00 -28.97
N CYS A 4 -7.21 -16.11 -28.22
CA CYS A 4 -6.00 -16.37 -27.44
C CYS A 4 -4.87 -17.16 -28.16
N ALA A 5 -4.93 -17.38 -29.48
CA ALA A 5 -3.96 -18.23 -30.18
C ALA A 5 -2.75 -17.50 -30.80
N ALA A 6 -2.59 -16.19 -30.61
CA ALA A 6 -1.57 -15.41 -31.33
C ALA A 6 -0.48 -14.78 -30.44
N TYR A 7 -0.12 -15.41 -29.33
CA TYR A 7 1.12 -15.10 -28.59
C TYR A 7 2.02 -16.34 -28.56
N CYS A 8 2.53 -16.73 -29.74
CA CYS A 8 3.72 -17.58 -29.83
C CYS A 8 4.95 -16.68 -29.92
N PHE A 9 5.92 -16.93 -29.02
CA PHE A 9 7.27 -16.38 -29.06
C PHE A 9 7.86 -16.53 -30.47
N SER A 10 8.20 -15.43 -31.12
CA SER A 10 9.15 -15.46 -32.24
C SER A 10 10.49 -14.96 -31.74
N ASP A 11 11.40 -15.91 -31.68
CA ASP A 11 12.82 -15.82 -31.34
C ASP A 11 13.55 -14.81 -32.24
N ALA A 12 14.34 -13.94 -31.64
CA ALA A 12 15.41 -13.20 -32.31
C ALA A 12 16.65 -13.33 -31.42
N ARG A 13 17.48 -14.35 -31.72
CA ARG A 13 18.78 -14.55 -31.08
C ARG A 13 19.69 -13.34 -31.30
N PRO A 14 20.26 -12.72 -30.25
CA PRO A 14 21.41 -11.85 -30.43
C PRO A 14 22.67 -12.72 -30.58
N LYS A 15 23.55 -12.32 -31.49
CA LYS A 15 24.89 -12.90 -31.65
C LYS A 15 25.69 -12.70 -30.36
N ARG A 16 26.41 -13.75 -29.94
CA ARG A 16 27.34 -13.72 -28.81
C ARG A 16 28.51 -12.76 -29.08
N GLY A 17 28.86 -12.00 -28.04
CA GLY A 17 30.21 -11.52 -27.82
C GLY A 17 30.39 -10.01 -27.93
N GLN A 18 29.97 -9.26 -26.90
CA GLN A 18 30.68 -8.08 -26.36
C GLN A 18 29.95 -7.59 -25.10
N ASP A 19 30.76 -7.13 -24.15
CA ASP A 19 30.44 -6.81 -22.76
C ASP A 19 29.54 -5.55 -22.63
N PRO A 20 28.39 -5.57 -21.93
CA PRO A 20 27.45 -4.44 -21.94
C PRO A 20 27.77 -3.30 -20.95
N ASP A 21 28.76 -3.45 -20.07
CA ASP A 21 28.99 -2.49 -18.98
C ASP A 21 29.89 -1.30 -19.35
N SER A 22 30.40 -1.22 -20.60
CA SER A 22 31.28 -0.11 -21.01
C SER A 22 30.64 0.94 -21.92
N GLU A 23 29.40 0.78 -22.39
CA GLU A 23 28.76 1.73 -23.33
C GLU A 23 27.70 2.64 -22.68
N LEU A 24 27.21 2.32 -21.48
CA LEU A 24 26.23 3.15 -20.78
C LEU A 24 26.86 4.40 -20.12
N ALA A 25 28.16 4.36 -19.86
CA ALA A 25 28.90 5.46 -19.22
C ALA A 25 29.31 6.59 -20.18
N THR A 26 29.26 6.38 -21.50
CA THR A 26 29.77 7.35 -22.49
C THR A 26 28.69 8.29 -23.05
N LEU A 27 27.40 8.03 -22.78
CA LEU A 27 26.28 8.81 -23.34
C LEU A 27 25.80 9.98 -22.47
N TYR A 28 26.30 10.16 -21.24
CA TYR A 28 25.84 11.20 -20.32
C TYR A 28 26.78 12.39 -20.09
N GLN A 29 27.90 12.50 -20.83
CA GLN A 29 28.93 13.51 -20.52
C GLN A 29 29.32 14.48 -21.66
N LYS A 30 28.42 14.82 -22.59
CA LYS A 30 28.73 15.90 -23.54
C LYS A 30 27.51 16.66 -24.08
N GLN A 31 26.98 17.59 -23.28
CA GLN A 31 26.21 18.72 -23.80
C GLN A 31 26.56 20.02 -23.05
N ARG A 32 27.59 20.72 -23.55
CA ARG A 32 27.69 22.19 -23.55
C ARG A 32 28.19 22.63 -24.94
N PRO A 33 27.75 23.81 -25.44
CA PRO A 33 27.82 24.11 -26.86
C PRO A 33 29.18 24.68 -27.25
N HIS A 34 29.81 24.11 -28.27
CA HIS A 34 30.86 24.78 -29.04
C HIS A 34 30.58 24.62 -30.55
N ARG A 35 30.70 25.76 -31.25
CA ARG A 35 30.60 25.92 -32.70
C ARG A 35 31.62 25.03 -33.44
N GLY A 36 31.21 24.51 -34.60
CA GLY A 36 32.10 23.96 -35.62
C GLY A 36 31.50 22.71 -36.28
N GLY A 37 31.04 22.85 -37.53
CA GLY A 37 30.36 21.78 -38.26
C GLY A 37 31.26 20.61 -38.65
N HIS A 38 30.65 19.44 -38.88
CA HIS A 38 30.92 18.52 -39.99
C HIS A 38 29.84 17.41 -40.06
N SER A 39 29.27 17.29 -41.26
CA SER A 39 28.69 16.12 -41.96
C SER A 39 27.84 15.09 -41.20
N MET A 40 26.54 15.06 -41.51
CA MET A 40 25.60 13.97 -41.19
C MET A 40 25.88 12.73 -42.06
N ALA A 41 26.24 11.61 -41.43
CA ALA A 41 26.09 10.29 -42.04
C ALA A 41 24.67 9.77 -41.75
N LEU A 42 23.90 9.61 -42.84
CA LEU A 42 22.53 9.15 -42.88
C LEU A 42 22.46 7.64 -42.52
N ALA A 43 22.19 7.31 -41.25
CA ALA A 43 21.85 5.95 -40.84
C ALA A 43 20.32 5.79 -40.78
N ASN A 44 19.78 4.79 -41.47
CA ASN A 44 18.35 4.48 -41.64
C ASN A 44 17.46 4.78 -40.41
N LEU A 45 16.66 5.84 -40.50
CA LEU A 45 15.74 6.36 -39.49
C LEU A 45 14.34 5.72 -39.54
N THR A 46 14.24 4.38 -39.62
CA THR A 46 12.92 3.69 -39.77
C THR A 46 12.61 2.62 -38.72
N SER A 47 13.50 2.39 -37.75
CA SER A 47 13.21 1.47 -36.62
C SER A 47 12.23 2.12 -35.63
N ARG A 48 11.06 1.50 -35.41
CA ARG A 48 10.08 1.94 -34.39
C ARG A 48 10.70 1.94 -32.98
N PRO A 49 10.26 2.84 -32.07
CA PRO A 49 10.82 2.93 -30.71
C PRO A 49 10.56 1.67 -29.87
N GLU A 50 11.46 1.38 -28.94
CA GLU A 50 11.32 0.30 -27.96
C GLU A 50 11.02 0.87 -26.57
N PHE A 51 10.19 0.18 -25.80
CA PHE A 51 9.76 0.62 -24.46
C PHE A 51 10.30 -0.32 -23.39
N LEU A 52 10.97 0.21 -22.37
CA LEU A 52 11.52 -0.59 -21.27
C LEU A 52 10.53 -0.62 -20.11
N LEU A 53 9.94 -1.78 -19.79
CA LEU A 53 9.07 -1.92 -18.62
C LEU A 53 9.93 -2.14 -17.37
N LEU A 54 9.92 -1.17 -16.46
CA LEU A 54 10.75 -1.21 -15.24
C LEU A 54 10.17 -2.08 -14.10
N GLY A 55 9.01 -2.72 -14.31
CA GLY A 55 8.44 -3.66 -13.35
C GLY A 55 7.86 -3.03 -12.09
N LEU A 56 7.50 -3.86 -11.09
CA LEU A 56 6.83 -3.43 -9.85
C LEU A 56 7.79 -2.77 -8.83
N MET A 57 9.08 -3.12 -8.87
CA MET A 57 10.08 -2.82 -7.83
C MET A 57 11.47 -2.63 -8.46
N ASP A 58 12.25 -1.69 -7.92
CA ASP A 58 13.60 -1.34 -8.39
C ASP A 58 14.74 -2.06 -7.61
N GLY A 59 14.48 -3.20 -6.94
CA GLY A 59 15.43 -3.87 -6.04
C GLY A 59 15.37 -5.40 -6.04
N THR A 60 16.54 -6.05 -5.89
CA THR A 60 16.84 -7.44 -6.28
C THR A 60 16.39 -8.55 -5.32
N ASP A 61 15.97 -8.25 -4.09
CA ASP A 61 15.95 -9.28 -3.03
C ASP A 61 14.56 -9.91 -2.74
N ILE A 62 13.46 -9.38 -3.31
CA ILE A 62 12.07 -9.83 -3.04
C ILE A 62 11.41 -10.54 -4.25
N HIS A 63 12.11 -10.68 -5.37
CA HIS A 63 11.54 -11.17 -6.63
C HIS A 63 10.89 -12.58 -6.58
N PRO A 64 11.44 -13.60 -5.88
CA PRO A 64 10.88 -14.95 -5.91
C PRO A 64 9.54 -15.10 -5.17
N LEU A 65 9.40 -14.44 -4.01
CA LEU A 65 8.17 -14.49 -3.20
C LEU A 65 7.01 -13.79 -3.90
N LEU A 66 7.26 -12.61 -4.48
CA LEU A 66 6.26 -11.89 -5.28
C LEU A 66 5.88 -12.67 -6.54
N PHE A 67 6.85 -13.29 -7.22
CA PHE A 67 6.58 -14.15 -8.37
C PHE A 67 5.65 -15.31 -8.00
N LEU A 68 5.93 -16.04 -6.91
CA LEU A 68 5.09 -17.13 -6.43
C LEU A 68 3.68 -16.65 -6.02
N LEU A 69 3.59 -15.47 -5.37
CA LEU A 69 2.33 -14.86 -4.98
C LEU A 69 1.47 -14.54 -6.21
N PHE A 70 1.99 -13.77 -7.17
CA PHE A 70 1.25 -13.39 -8.38
C PHE A 70 0.92 -14.57 -9.27
N LEU A 71 1.80 -15.58 -9.33
CA LEU A 71 1.53 -16.83 -10.04
C LEU A 71 0.38 -17.59 -9.37
N GLY A 72 0.39 -17.68 -8.03
CA GLY A 72 -0.70 -18.27 -7.27
C GLY A 72 -2.03 -17.58 -7.53
N VAL A 73 -2.05 -16.25 -7.47
CA VAL A 73 -3.26 -15.44 -7.74
C VAL A 73 -3.76 -15.64 -9.16
N TYR A 74 -2.88 -15.63 -10.16
CA TYR A 74 -3.22 -15.90 -11.56
C TYR A 74 -3.87 -17.28 -11.74
N LEU A 75 -3.27 -18.32 -11.16
CA LEU A 75 -3.79 -19.68 -11.27
C LEU A 75 -5.15 -19.83 -10.58
N VAL A 76 -5.34 -19.23 -9.41
CA VAL A 76 -6.63 -19.22 -8.72
C VAL A 76 -7.70 -18.51 -9.56
N ASN A 77 -7.37 -17.34 -10.12
CA ASN A 77 -8.27 -16.60 -10.99
C ASN A 77 -8.67 -17.41 -12.23
N ALA A 78 -7.67 -17.92 -12.96
CA ALA A 78 -7.88 -18.67 -14.19
C ALA A 78 -8.71 -19.93 -13.92
N LEU A 79 -8.37 -20.71 -12.89
CA LEU A 79 -9.09 -21.92 -12.53
C LEU A 79 -10.53 -21.62 -12.10
N GLY A 80 -10.74 -20.61 -11.25
CA GLY A 80 -12.06 -20.23 -10.76
C GLY A 80 -12.99 -19.78 -11.88
N ASN A 81 -12.53 -18.84 -12.70
CA ASN A 81 -13.33 -18.26 -13.78
C ASN A 81 -13.52 -19.24 -14.96
N LEU A 82 -12.51 -20.02 -15.36
CA LEU A 82 -12.70 -21.08 -16.38
C LEU A 82 -13.69 -22.15 -15.90
N SER A 83 -13.64 -22.51 -14.62
CA SER A 83 -14.62 -23.44 -14.04
C SER A 83 -16.03 -22.87 -14.13
N MET A 84 -16.22 -21.57 -13.87
CA MET A 84 -17.52 -20.91 -14.00
C MET A 84 -18.02 -20.94 -15.45
N VAL A 85 -17.16 -20.63 -16.43
CA VAL A 85 -17.50 -20.70 -17.87
C VAL A 85 -17.97 -22.10 -18.25
N VAL A 86 -17.28 -23.14 -17.79
CA VAL A 86 -17.63 -24.54 -18.06
C VAL A 86 -18.94 -24.91 -17.38
N LEU A 87 -19.13 -24.53 -16.10
CA LEU A 87 -20.35 -24.84 -15.35
C LEU A 87 -21.60 -24.21 -15.99
N VAL A 88 -21.51 -22.94 -16.39
CA VAL A 88 -22.62 -22.23 -17.07
C VAL A 88 -23.00 -22.91 -18.38
N ARG A 89 -22.02 -23.46 -19.13
CA ARG A 89 -22.28 -24.15 -20.40
C ARG A 89 -22.77 -25.59 -20.24
N SER A 90 -22.34 -26.27 -19.19
CA SER A 90 -22.57 -27.71 -19.01
C SER A 90 -23.77 -28.06 -18.13
N ASP A 91 -24.13 -27.22 -17.15
CA ASP A 91 -25.23 -27.50 -16.23
C ASP A 91 -26.52 -26.77 -16.66
N GLY A 92 -27.56 -27.55 -16.95
CA GLY A 92 -28.88 -27.04 -17.35
C GLY A 92 -29.54 -26.13 -16.31
N ALA A 93 -29.18 -26.27 -15.02
CA ALA A 93 -29.69 -25.43 -13.93
C ALA A 93 -29.09 -24.01 -13.92
N LEU A 94 -28.01 -23.76 -14.69
CA LEU A 94 -27.35 -22.46 -14.80
C LEU A 94 -27.68 -21.73 -16.11
N ARG A 95 -28.81 -22.05 -16.76
CA ARG A 95 -29.23 -21.45 -18.04
C ARG A 95 -29.97 -20.11 -17.91
N SER A 96 -30.05 -19.51 -16.73
CA SER A 96 -30.72 -18.22 -16.57
C SER A 96 -29.88 -17.08 -17.17
N PRO A 97 -30.52 -15.97 -17.60
CA PRO A 97 -29.83 -14.78 -18.12
C PRO A 97 -28.69 -14.28 -17.24
N MET A 98 -28.86 -14.22 -15.91
CA MET A 98 -27.78 -13.85 -15.00
C MET A 98 -26.52 -14.70 -15.20
N TYR A 99 -26.67 -16.03 -15.23
CA TYR A 99 -25.52 -16.93 -15.35
C TYR A 99 -24.89 -16.86 -16.75
N TYR A 100 -25.69 -16.56 -17.77
CA TYR A 100 -25.18 -16.25 -19.10
C TYR A 100 -24.25 -15.03 -19.09
N PHE A 101 -24.66 -13.92 -18.46
CA PHE A 101 -23.77 -12.76 -18.28
C PHE A 101 -22.55 -13.08 -17.43
N LEU A 102 -22.73 -13.82 -16.32
CA LEU A 102 -21.63 -14.23 -15.46
C LEU A 102 -20.62 -15.13 -16.17
N GLY A 103 -21.06 -15.98 -17.10
CA GLY A 103 -20.16 -16.78 -17.93
C GLY A 103 -19.33 -15.94 -18.90
N HIS A 104 -19.88 -14.83 -19.41
CA HIS A 104 -19.11 -13.86 -20.21
C HIS A 104 -18.19 -13.01 -19.33
N LEU A 105 -18.65 -12.60 -18.15
CA LEU A 105 -17.84 -11.89 -17.15
C LEU A 105 -16.62 -12.72 -16.75
N SER A 106 -16.81 -14.00 -16.41
CA SER A 106 -15.70 -14.91 -16.11
C SER A 106 -14.76 -15.13 -17.30
N LEU A 107 -15.26 -15.11 -18.54
CA LEU A 107 -14.38 -15.16 -19.72
C LEU A 107 -13.54 -13.86 -19.83
N VAL A 108 -14.16 -12.71 -19.59
CA VAL A 108 -13.47 -11.41 -19.56
C VAL A 108 -12.40 -11.40 -18.48
N ASP A 109 -12.68 -11.86 -17.25
CA ASP A 109 -11.74 -11.92 -16.13
C ASP A 109 -10.48 -12.76 -16.43
N VAL A 110 -10.66 -13.90 -17.12
CA VAL A 110 -9.54 -14.75 -17.55
C VAL A 110 -8.70 -14.03 -18.59
N CYS A 111 -9.33 -13.42 -19.59
CA CYS A 111 -8.64 -12.67 -20.63
C CYS A 111 -7.90 -11.46 -20.03
N PHE A 112 -8.54 -10.72 -19.14
CA PHE A 112 -8.04 -9.49 -18.54
C PHE A 112 -6.77 -9.76 -17.74
N THR A 113 -6.81 -10.75 -16.85
CA THR A 113 -5.62 -11.15 -16.07
C THR A 113 -4.53 -11.80 -16.93
N THR A 114 -4.87 -12.46 -18.03
CA THR A 114 -3.88 -13.03 -18.96
C THR A 114 -3.16 -11.95 -19.78
N VAL A 115 -3.77 -10.79 -20.01
CA VAL A 115 -3.12 -9.65 -20.69
C VAL A 115 -2.14 -8.93 -19.75
N THR A 116 -2.39 -8.93 -18.44
CA THR A 116 -1.63 -8.14 -17.45
C THR A 116 -0.62 -8.99 -16.65
N VAL A 117 -1.06 -10.09 -16.04
CA VAL A 117 -0.28 -10.84 -15.04
C VAL A 117 0.92 -11.60 -15.61
N PRO A 118 0.86 -12.27 -16.78
CA PRO A 118 2.04 -12.91 -17.36
C PRO A 118 3.17 -11.93 -17.64
N ARG A 119 2.85 -10.69 -18.04
CA ARG A 119 3.84 -9.65 -18.27
C ARG A 119 4.44 -9.15 -16.96
N LEU A 120 3.61 -9.03 -15.93
CA LEU A 120 4.07 -8.76 -14.58
C LEU A 120 5.05 -9.83 -14.07
N LEU A 121 4.71 -11.10 -14.22
CA LEU A 121 5.55 -12.23 -13.83
C LEU A 121 6.87 -12.27 -14.59
N ALA A 122 6.86 -11.98 -15.89
CA ALA A 122 8.07 -11.86 -16.69
C ALA A 122 8.98 -10.72 -16.19
N GLY A 123 8.41 -9.56 -15.84
CA GLY A 123 9.15 -8.43 -15.28
C GLY A 123 9.73 -8.70 -13.88
N LEU A 124 9.14 -9.62 -13.11
CA LEU A 124 9.70 -10.07 -11.82
C LEU A 124 10.86 -11.04 -11.99
N LEU A 125 10.89 -11.83 -13.06
CA LEU A 125 12.01 -12.75 -13.37
C LEU A 125 13.16 -12.04 -14.09
N HIS A 126 12.84 -11.09 -14.96
CA HIS A 126 13.78 -10.37 -15.80
C HIS A 126 13.47 -8.86 -15.77
N PRO A 127 13.92 -8.14 -14.72
CA PRO A 127 13.79 -6.69 -14.63
C PRO A 127 14.42 -5.99 -15.85
N GLY A 128 13.77 -4.96 -16.38
CA GLY A 128 14.28 -4.19 -17.52
C GLY A 128 14.01 -4.79 -18.91
N GLN A 129 13.06 -5.74 -19.03
CA GLN A 129 12.72 -6.31 -20.33
C GLN A 129 12.05 -5.28 -21.25
N ALA A 130 12.62 -5.08 -22.44
CA ALA A 130 11.99 -4.30 -23.50
C ALA A 130 10.68 -4.96 -23.98
N VAL A 131 9.64 -4.16 -24.17
CA VAL A 131 8.44 -4.50 -24.91
C VAL A 131 8.46 -3.77 -26.24
N SER A 132 8.09 -4.46 -27.31
CA SER A 132 7.98 -3.83 -28.62
C SER A 132 6.83 -2.82 -28.61
N PHE A 133 6.95 -1.76 -29.42
CA PHE A 133 5.88 -0.79 -29.65
C PHE A 133 4.53 -1.46 -29.90
N ARG A 134 4.49 -2.44 -30.81
CA ARG A 134 3.27 -3.17 -31.16
C ARG A 134 2.74 -3.99 -29.98
N GLY A 135 3.62 -4.62 -29.20
CA GLY A 135 3.24 -5.37 -28.00
C GLY A 135 2.63 -4.48 -26.93
N CYS A 136 3.18 -3.28 -26.74
CA CYS A 136 2.68 -2.29 -25.78
C CYS A 136 1.26 -1.81 -26.12
N PHE A 137 1.06 -1.37 -27.37
CA PHE A 137 -0.26 -0.90 -27.82
C PHE A 137 -1.30 -2.03 -27.93
N ALA A 138 -0.88 -3.26 -28.26
CA ALA A 138 -1.78 -4.41 -28.21
C ALA A 138 -2.21 -4.74 -26.77
N GLN A 139 -1.28 -4.69 -25.81
CA GLN A 139 -1.60 -4.88 -24.39
C GLN A 139 -2.59 -3.82 -23.90
N MET A 140 -2.32 -2.54 -24.21
CA MET A 140 -3.19 -1.42 -23.87
C MET A 140 -4.60 -1.59 -24.47
N TYR A 141 -4.69 -1.96 -25.75
CA TYR A 141 -5.96 -2.21 -26.42
C TYR A 141 -6.82 -3.26 -25.71
N PHE A 142 -6.26 -4.44 -25.45
CA PHE A 142 -7.03 -5.51 -24.82
C PHE A 142 -7.36 -5.18 -23.37
N PHE A 143 -6.47 -4.52 -22.64
CA PHE A 143 -6.71 -4.08 -21.27
C PHE A 143 -7.93 -3.16 -21.18
N VAL A 144 -7.96 -2.10 -22.00
CA VAL A 144 -9.07 -1.12 -22.03
C VAL A 144 -10.37 -1.78 -22.50
N ALA A 145 -10.32 -2.59 -23.56
CA ALA A 145 -11.51 -3.26 -24.08
C ALA A 145 -12.11 -4.24 -23.06
N LEU A 146 -11.29 -5.01 -22.36
CA LEU A 146 -11.78 -5.99 -21.38
C LEU A 146 -12.34 -5.31 -20.12
N GLY A 147 -11.68 -4.26 -19.62
CA GLY A 147 -12.17 -3.51 -18.45
C GLY A 147 -13.51 -2.80 -18.71
N ILE A 148 -13.69 -2.22 -19.91
CA ILE A 148 -14.98 -1.62 -20.28
C ILE A 148 -16.04 -2.71 -20.49
N THR A 149 -15.68 -3.84 -21.10
CA THR A 149 -16.63 -4.95 -21.24
C THR A 149 -17.12 -5.45 -19.88
N GLU A 150 -16.24 -5.53 -18.88
CA GLU A 150 -16.58 -5.89 -17.50
C GLU A 150 -17.63 -4.93 -16.91
N SER A 151 -17.43 -3.62 -17.06
CA SER A 151 -18.34 -2.59 -16.51
C SER A 151 -19.75 -2.66 -17.12
N TYR A 152 -19.86 -2.86 -18.43
CA TYR A 152 -21.14 -2.99 -19.12
C TYR A 152 -21.83 -4.34 -18.85
N LEU A 153 -21.07 -5.41 -18.64
CA LEU A 153 -21.64 -6.69 -18.21
C LEU A 153 -22.22 -6.61 -16.79
N LEU A 154 -21.54 -5.92 -15.86
CA LEU A 154 -22.08 -5.64 -14.52
C LEU A 154 -23.36 -4.78 -14.59
N ALA A 155 -23.41 -3.80 -15.50
CA ALA A 155 -24.63 -3.04 -15.75
C ALA A 155 -25.77 -3.93 -16.31
N ALA A 156 -25.48 -4.80 -17.27
CA ALA A 156 -26.46 -5.75 -17.82
C ALA A 156 -26.98 -6.73 -16.74
N MET A 157 -26.11 -7.19 -15.86
CA MET A 157 -26.48 -8.03 -14.71
C MET A 157 -27.36 -7.26 -13.70
N SER A 158 -27.10 -5.97 -13.46
CA SER A 158 -27.98 -5.13 -12.64
C SER A 158 -29.37 -4.97 -13.26
N TYR A 159 -29.44 -4.83 -14.59
CA TYR A 159 -30.69 -4.71 -15.34
C TYR A 159 -31.48 -6.02 -15.29
N ASP A 160 -30.83 -7.18 -15.46
CA ASP A 160 -31.43 -8.50 -15.27
C ASP A 160 -32.10 -8.62 -13.89
N ARG A 161 -31.38 -8.22 -12.84
CA ARG A 161 -31.89 -8.25 -11.46
C ARG A 161 -33.07 -7.32 -11.26
N ALA A 162 -33.04 -6.12 -11.84
CA ALA A 162 -34.15 -5.20 -11.79
C ALA A 162 -35.37 -5.74 -12.53
N ALA A 163 -35.21 -6.34 -13.71
CA ALA A 163 -36.30 -6.98 -14.44
C ALA A 163 -36.92 -8.13 -13.64
N ALA A 164 -36.09 -8.96 -13.00
CA ALA A 164 -36.55 -10.10 -12.20
C ALA A 164 -37.33 -9.67 -10.95
N VAL A 165 -36.92 -8.60 -10.27
CA VAL A 165 -37.56 -8.13 -9.03
C VAL A 165 -38.76 -7.22 -9.30
N CYS A 166 -38.63 -6.27 -10.22
CA CYS A 166 -39.65 -5.25 -10.46
C CYS A 166 -40.79 -5.74 -11.36
N ARG A 167 -40.55 -6.74 -12.22
CA ARG A 167 -41.54 -7.27 -13.18
C ARG A 167 -41.50 -8.80 -13.28
N PRO A 168 -41.71 -9.54 -12.18
CA PRO A 168 -41.53 -10.99 -12.15
C PRO A 168 -42.37 -11.75 -13.18
N LEU A 169 -43.63 -11.34 -13.41
CA LEU A 169 -44.53 -11.98 -14.38
C LEU A 169 -44.14 -11.74 -15.85
N HIS A 170 -43.42 -10.64 -16.13
CA HIS A 170 -42.99 -10.29 -17.48
C HIS A 170 -41.50 -10.56 -17.71
N TYR A 171 -40.78 -11.08 -16.72
CA TYR A 171 -39.33 -11.28 -16.77
C TYR A 171 -38.90 -12.10 -17.99
N ALA A 172 -39.58 -13.21 -18.28
CA ALA A 172 -39.27 -14.07 -19.42
C ALA A 172 -39.46 -13.38 -20.79
N ALA A 173 -40.41 -12.43 -20.87
CA ALA A 173 -40.62 -11.61 -22.07
C ALA A 173 -39.63 -10.43 -22.16
N VAL A 174 -39.10 -9.97 -21.01
CA VAL A 174 -38.12 -8.87 -20.95
C VAL A 174 -36.71 -9.38 -21.25
N MET A 175 -36.27 -10.46 -20.59
CA MET A 175 -34.92 -11.03 -20.67
C MET A 175 -34.89 -12.27 -21.57
N THR A 176 -35.18 -12.07 -22.85
CA THR A 176 -35.10 -13.14 -23.85
C THR A 176 -33.64 -13.47 -24.20
N PRO A 177 -33.33 -14.70 -24.68
CA PRO A 177 -31.98 -15.04 -25.12
C PRO A 177 -31.43 -14.07 -26.18
N GLY A 178 -32.28 -13.62 -27.12
CA GLY A 178 -31.91 -12.64 -28.14
C GLY A 178 -31.48 -11.30 -27.53
N ARG A 179 -32.21 -10.79 -26.53
CA ARG A 179 -31.84 -9.56 -25.82
C ARG A 179 -30.58 -9.74 -24.98
N CYS A 180 -30.40 -10.90 -24.33
CA CYS A 180 -29.17 -11.19 -23.58
C CYS A 180 -27.95 -11.23 -24.51
N MET A 181 -28.08 -11.84 -25.69
CA MET A 181 -27.03 -11.82 -26.72
C MET A 181 -26.76 -10.40 -27.22
N ALA A 182 -27.80 -9.60 -27.45
CA ALA A 182 -27.65 -8.20 -27.86
C ALA A 182 -26.94 -7.35 -26.79
N LEU A 183 -27.29 -7.51 -25.51
CA LEU A 183 -26.64 -6.80 -24.40
C LEU A 183 -25.16 -7.17 -24.27
N VAL A 184 -24.82 -8.46 -24.38
CA VAL A 184 -23.42 -8.90 -24.39
C VAL A 184 -22.70 -8.34 -25.62
N GLY A 185 -23.30 -8.47 -26.81
CA GLY A 185 -22.73 -7.95 -28.06
C GLY A 185 -22.48 -6.45 -28.02
N ALA A 186 -23.42 -5.67 -27.49
CA ALA A 186 -23.27 -4.23 -27.30
C ALA A 186 -22.17 -3.89 -26.30
N SER A 187 -22.04 -4.65 -25.21
CA SER A 187 -20.97 -4.48 -24.21
C SER A 187 -19.59 -4.65 -24.86
N TRP A 188 -19.40 -5.71 -25.65
CA TRP A 188 -18.16 -5.94 -26.41
C TRP A 188 -17.94 -4.88 -27.49
N ALA A 189 -18.96 -4.54 -28.27
CA ALA A 189 -18.84 -3.60 -29.38
C ALA A 189 -18.44 -2.20 -28.91
N VAL A 190 -19.12 -1.65 -27.90
CA VAL A 190 -18.80 -0.33 -27.31
C VAL A 190 -17.37 -0.33 -26.77
N ALA A 191 -17.00 -1.37 -26.01
CA ALA A 191 -15.67 -1.48 -25.43
C ALA A 191 -14.55 -1.56 -26.47
N HIS A 192 -14.73 -2.37 -27.52
CA HIS A 192 -13.74 -2.52 -28.57
C HIS A 192 -13.63 -1.28 -29.46
N LEU A 193 -14.74 -0.59 -29.77
CA LEU A 193 -14.71 0.66 -30.52
C LEU A 193 -13.98 1.75 -29.75
N HIS A 194 -14.30 1.92 -28.46
CA HIS A 194 -13.63 2.88 -27.59
C HIS A 194 -12.14 2.57 -27.47
N SER A 195 -11.78 1.32 -27.16
CA SER A 195 -10.37 0.92 -27.04
C SER A 195 -9.60 1.11 -28.35
N LEU A 196 -10.22 0.79 -29.50
CA LEU A 196 -9.60 0.97 -30.81
C LEU A 196 -9.33 2.44 -31.10
N LEU A 197 -10.31 3.32 -30.84
CA LEU A 197 -10.17 4.76 -31.03
C LEU A 197 -8.96 5.30 -30.25
N HIS A 198 -8.89 5.05 -28.94
CA HIS A 198 -7.80 5.55 -28.11
C HIS A 198 -6.45 4.94 -28.48
N THR A 199 -6.41 3.64 -28.80
CA THR A 199 -5.18 2.98 -29.25
C THR A 199 -4.67 3.60 -30.56
N LEU A 200 -5.55 3.89 -31.52
CA LEU A 200 -5.18 4.52 -32.78
C LEU A 200 -4.73 5.99 -32.61
N LEU A 201 -5.37 6.75 -31.72
CA LEU A 201 -4.97 8.13 -31.43
C LEU A 201 -3.60 8.19 -30.77
N ILE A 202 -3.39 7.38 -29.72
CA ILE A 202 -2.14 7.40 -28.94
C ILE A 202 -0.99 6.76 -29.73
N SER A 203 -1.23 5.73 -30.55
CA SER A 203 -0.16 5.09 -31.35
C SER A 203 0.37 5.94 -32.51
N LYS A 204 -0.32 7.03 -32.86
CA LYS A 204 0.15 8.01 -33.86
C LYS A 204 1.06 9.09 -33.27
N LEU A 205 1.17 9.16 -31.94
CA LEU A 205 2.05 10.10 -31.27
C LEU A 205 3.53 9.72 -31.46
N SER A 206 4.40 10.72 -31.36
CA SER A 206 5.85 10.55 -31.42
C SER A 206 6.42 10.21 -30.05
N TYR A 207 7.38 9.29 -30.03
CA TYR A 207 8.01 8.78 -28.80
C TYR A 207 9.54 8.73 -28.96
N PRO A 208 10.31 8.94 -27.87
CA PRO A 208 11.76 8.71 -27.88
C PRO A 208 12.11 7.23 -28.17
N ARG A 209 13.31 6.99 -28.73
CA ARG A 209 13.73 5.68 -29.26
C ARG A 209 13.85 4.58 -28.20
N ALA A 210 14.18 4.96 -26.97
CA ALA A 210 14.27 4.09 -25.80
C ALA A 210 13.71 4.86 -24.59
N THR A 211 12.45 4.59 -24.26
CA THR A 211 11.77 5.29 -23.15
C THR A 211 11.44 4.30 -22.04
N PRO A 212 11.89 4.56 -20.80
CA PRO A 212 11.49 3.74 -19.66
C PRO A 212 10.01 3.98 -19.34
N VAL A 213 9.20 2.94 -19.48
CA VAL A 213 7.82 2.88 -19.00
C VAL A 213 7.88 2.41 -17.55
N ARG A 214 7.65 3.34 -16.61
CA ARG A 214 7.72 3.10 -15.16
C ARG A 214 6.50 2.34 -14.60
N HIS A 215 5.92 1.43 -15.39
CA HIS A 215 4.77 0.58 -15.06
C HIS A 215 5.02 -0.88 -15.47
N PHE A 216 4.25 -1.83 -14.93
CA PHE A 216 4.38 -3.26 -15.27
C PHE A 216 3.54 -3.68 -16.50
N PHE A 217 2.74 -2.78 -17.06
CA PHE A 217 1.99 -2.91 -18.32
C PHE A 217 1.84 -1.53 -18.98
N CYS A 218 1.42 -1.51 -20.24
CA CYS A 218 1.17 -0.29 -20.98
C CYS A 218 -0.24 0.27 -20.72
N ASP A 219 -0.30 1.49 -20.17
CA ASP A 219 -1.53 2.22 -19.87
C ASP A 219 -1.63 3.54 -20.65
N MET A 220 -2.85 3.99 -20.96
CA MET A 220 -3.11 5.21 -21.74
C MET A 220 -2.49 6.46 -21.09
N THR A 221 -2.60 6.62 -19.77
CA THR A 221 -2.08 7.80 -19.05
C THR A 221 -0.55 7.85 -19.11
N VAL A 222 0.09 6.70 -18.96
CA VAL A 222 1.55 6.55 -19.04
C VAL A 222 2.03 6.86 -20.45
N MET A 223 1.36 6.31 -21.46
CA MET A 223 1.73 6.55 -22.87
C MET A 223 1.51 8.02 -23.30
N LEU A 224 0.56 8.74 -22.71
CA LEU A 224 0.40 10.17 -22.97
C LEU A 224 1.50 11.00 -22.33
N SER A 225 1.89 10.67 -21.09
CA SER A 225 2.96 11.38 -20.38
C SER A 225 4.35 11.28 -21.05
N LEU A 226 4.55 10.25 -21.86
CA LEU A 226 5.81 9.96 -22.55
C LEU A 226 5.86 10.47 -23.99
N ALA A 227 4.74 10.97 -24.53
CA ALA A 227 4.67 11.46 -25.89
C ALA A 227 5.42 12.80 -26.03
N THR A 228 6.11 12.98 -27.16
CA THR A 228 6.84 14.23 -27.47
C THR A 228 6.11 15.10 -28.49
N SER A 229 5.03 14.59 -29.08
CA SER A 229 4.14 15.33 -29.99
C SER A 229 2.87 15.77 -29.27
N ASP A 230 2.15 16.74 -29.84
CA ASP A 230 0.89 17.25 -29.29
C ASP A 230 -0.13 16.13 -28.96
N THR A 231 -0.58 16.11 -27.71
CA THR A 231 -1.51 15.12 -27.13
C THR A 231 -2.97 15.60 -27.14
N SER A 232 -3.23 16.84 -27.55
CA SER A 232 -4.53 17.52 -27.43
C SER A 232 -5.73 16.72 -27.95
N ALA A 233 -5.59 16.10 -29.13
CA ALA A 233 -6.67 15.30 -29.74
C ALA A 233 -6.96 14.00 -28.95
N ALA A 234 -5.93 13.36 -28.40
CA ALA A 234 -6.09 12.15 -27.60
C ALA A 234 -6.68 12.49 -26.21
N GLU A 235 -6.23 13.57 -25.58
CA GLU A 235 -6.77 14.06 -24.32
C GLU A 235 -8.24 14.50 -24.45
N THR A 236 -8.58 15.26 -25.50
CA THR A 236 -9.95 15.69 -25.77
C THR A 236 -10.88 14.48 -25.95
N ALA A 237 -10.46 13.48 -26.73
CA ALA A 237 -11.23 12.25 -26.89
C ALA A 237 -11.41 11.51 -25.55
N ILE A 238 -10.40 11.48 -24.68
CA ILE A 238 -10.48 10.84 -23.36
C ILE A 238 -11.46 11.59 -22.46
N PHE A 239 -11.42 12.92 -22.44
CA PHE A 239 -12.35 13.72 -21.64
C PHE A 239 -13.80 13.61 -22.10
N SER A 240 -14.06 13.54 -23.42
CA SER A 240 -15.41 13.41 -23.94
C SER A 240 -15.95 11.98 -23.84
N GLU A 241 -15.27 11.01 -24.46
CA GLU A 241 -15.74 9.62 -24.56
C GLU A 241 -15.48 8.83 -23.27
N GLY A 242 -14.34 9.06 -22.61
CA GLY A 242 -13.98 8.35 -21.39
C GLY A 242 -14.96 8.62 -20.25
N LEU A 243 -15.43 9.86 -20.09
CA LEU A 243 -16.45 10.19 -19.10
C LEU A 243 -17.78 9.49 -19.41
N ALA A 244 -18.20 9.48 -20.68
CA ALA A 244 -19.43 8.82 -21.10
C ALA A 244 -19.40 7.31 -20.85
N VAL A 245 -18.28 6.65 -21.15
CA VAL A 245 -18.09 5.20 -20.99
C VAL A 245 -18.07 4.76 -19.52
N VAL A 246 -17.62 5.63 -18.60
CA VAL A 246 -17.64 5.34 -17.15
C VAL A 246 -19.00 5.67 -16.52
N LEU A 247 -19.59 6.82 -16.85
CA LEU A 247 -20.87 7.24 -16.25
C LEU A 247 -22.05 6.40 -16.72
N THR A 248 -22.06 5.95 -17.97
CA THR A 248 -23.17 5.15 -18.53
C THR A 248 -23.46 3.88 -17.71
N PRO A 249 -22.51 2.96 -17.49
CA PRO A 249 -22.77 1.76 -16.71
C PRO A 249 -23.08 2.08 -15.24
N LEU A 250 -22.47 3.11 -14.64
CA LEU A 250 -22.79 3.57 -13.28
C LEU A 250 -24.26 4.02 -13.15
N LEU A 251 -24.74 4.82 -14.10
CA LEU A 251 -26.13 5.26 -14.14
C LEU A 251 -27.09 4.09 -14.34
N LEU A 252 -26.77 3.15 -15.24
CA LEU A 252 -27.57 1.95 -15.47
C LEU A 252 -27.68 1.09 -14.21
N VAL A 253 -26.58 0.92 -13.47
CA VAL A 253 -26.56 0.23 -12.17
C VAL A 253 -27.40 0.98 -11.15
N ALA A 254 -27.16 2.28 -10.97
CA ALA A 254 -27.87 3.09 -9.99
C ALA A 254 -29.40 3.09 -10.23
N LEU A 255 -29.83 3.31 -11.48
CA LEU A 255 -31.24 3.28 -11.86
C LEU A 255 -31.86 1.89 -11.66
N SER A 256 -31.12 0.82 -11.97
CA SER A 256 -31.60 -0.55 -11.76
C SER A 256 -31.81 -0.84 -10.28
N TYR A 257 -30.87 -0.44 -9.42
CA TYR A 257 -30.97 -0.65 -7.98
C TYR A 257 -31.98 0.29 -7.30
N ALA A 258 -32.16 1.51 -7.79
CA ALA A 258 -33.23 2.39 -7.33
C ALA A 258 -34.61 1.76 -7.59
N ARG A 259 -34.83 1.19 -8.78
CA ARG A 259 -36.07 0.45 -9.09
C ARG A 259 -36.27 -0.77 -8.20
N ILE A 260 -35.20 -1.53 -7.94
CA ILE A 260 -35.23 -2.67 -7.02
C ILE A 260 -35.65 -2.19 -5.62
N LEU A 261 -35.04 -1.12 -5.12
CA LEU A 261 -35.33 -0.57 -3.80
C LEU A 261 -36.80 -0.15 -3.68
N VAL A 262 -37.32 0.59 -4.66
CA VAL A 262 -38.73 1.00 -4.72
C VAL A 262 -39.65 -0.24 -4.71
N ALA A 263 -39.36 -1.24 -5.53
CA ALA A 263 -40.15 -2.47 -5.58
C ALA A 263 -40.11 -3.23 -4.24
N VAL A 264 -38.97 -3.29 -3.57
CA VAL A 264 -38.80 -3.96 -2.27
C VAL A 264 -39.51 -3.23 -1.13
N LEU A 265 -39.47 -1.89 -1.12
CA LEU A 265 -40.21 -1.08 -0.14
C LEU A 265 -41.73 -1.27 -0.27
N GLY A 266 -42.23 -1.57 -1.47
CA GLY A 266 -43.63 -1.92 -1.71
C GLY A 266 -44.06 -3.31 -1.20
N VAL A 267 -43.12 -4.19 -0.81
CA VAL A 267 -43.44 -5.55 -0.33
C VAL A 267 -43.84 -5.54 1.14
N ARG A 268 -45.11 -5.87 1.42
CA ARG A 268 -45.69 -5.83 2.78
C ARG A 268 -45.12 -6.89 3.73
N SER A 269 -44.62 -8.03 3.24
CA SER A 269 -44.08 -9.09 4.10
C SER A 269 -42.58 -8.95 4.39
N ALA A 270 -42.19 -9.08 5.67
CA ALA A 270 -40.79 -9.02 6.08
C ALA A 270 -39.94 -10.15 5.44
N GLY A 271 -40.54 -11.33 5.23
CA GLY A 271 -39.91 -12.45 4.53
C GLY A 271 -39.65 -12.17 3.05
N GLY A 272 -40.57 -11.49 2.36
CA GLY A 272 -40.41 -11.07 0.97
C GLY A 272 -39.31 -10.02 0.80
N ARG A 273 -39.24 -9.03 1.71
CA ARG A 273 -38.17 -8.03 1.76
C ARG A 273 -36.79 -8.67 1.97
N ARG A 274 -36.66 -9.55 2.98
CA ARG A 274 -35.40 -10.25 3.28
C ARG A 274 -34.90 -11.12 2.14
N ARG A 275 -35.82 -11.78 1.42
CA ARG A 275 -35.49 -12.59 0.23
C ARG A 275 -34.96 -11.74 -0.92
N ALA A 276 -35.53 -10.55 -1.14
CA ALA A 276 -35.08 -9.62 -2.18
C ALA A 276 -33.72 -8.95 -1.87
N PHE A 277 -33.44 -8.62 -0.60
CA PHE A 277 -32.11 -8.16 -0.20
C PHE A 277 -31.04 -9.25 -0.35
N SER A 278 -31.38 -10.50 -0.04
CA SER A 278 -30.45 -11.63 -0.13
C SER A 278 -30.07 -12.00 -1.56
N THR A 279 -30.90 -11.72 -2.57
CA THR A 279 -30.60 -12.02 -3.98
C THR A 279 -29.69 -11.00 -4.64
N CYS A 280 -29.64 -9.77 -4.11
CA CYS A 280 -28.90 -8.64 -4.69
C CYS A 280 -27.51 -8.42 -4.09
N GLY A 281 -27.26 -8.92 -2.87
CA GLY A 281 -26.05 -8.61 -2.12
C GLY A 281 -24.73 -9.04 -2.79
N ALA A 282 -24.68 -10.21 -3.44
CA ALA A 282 -23.46 -10.65 -4.12
C ALA A 282 -23.11 -9.73 -5.31
N HIS A 283 -24.10 -9.30 -6.08
CA HIS A 283 -23.90 -8.40 -7.20
C HIS A 283 -23.53 -6.98 -6.74
N LEU A 284 -24.15 -6.47 -5.67
CA LEU A 284 -23.75 -5.19 -5.07
C LEU A 284 -22.30 -5.20 -4.57
N VAL A 285 -21.86 -6.29 -3.93
CA VAL A 285 -20.46 -6.44 -3.51
C VAL A 285 -19.52 -6.41 -4.72
N ALA A 286 -19.84 -7.13 -5.80
CA ALA A 286 -19.04 -7.12 -7.02
C ALA A 286 -18.99 -5.72 -7.68
N VAL A 287 -20.14 -5.05 -7.80
CA VAL A 287 -20.24 -3.68 -8.33
C VAL A 287 -19.46 -2.68 -7.47
N SER A 288 -19.58 -2.76 -6.14
CA SER A 288 -18.86 -1.87 -5.21
C SER A 288 -17.35 -2.09 -5.27
N LEU A 289 -16.89 -3.34 -5.38
CA LEU A 289 -15.46 -3.63 -5.54
C LEU A 289 -14.94 -3.11 -6.89
N PHE A 290 -15.68 -3.35 -7.97
CA PHE A 290 -15.30 -2.91 -9.32
C PHE A 290 -15.25 -1.38 -9.43
N PHE A 291 -16.39 -0.70 -9.25
CA PHE A 291 -16.43 0.77 -9.40
C PHE A 291 -15.72 1.50 -8.26
N GLY A 292 -15.73 0.96 -7.04
CA GLY A 292 -14.98 1.54 -5.91
C GLY A 292 -13.47 1.51 -6.16
N SER A 293 -12.95 0.42 -6.76
CA SER A 293 -11.54 0.36 -7.14
C SER A 293 -11.20 1.36 -8.25
N ILE A 294 -12.04 1.49 -9.29
CA ILE A 294 -11.84 2.45 -10.39
C ILE A 294 -11.90 3.90 -9.88
N LEU A 295 -12.90 4.24 -9.05
CA LEU A 295 -13.03 5.58 -8.47
C LEU A 295 -11.83 5.93 -7.56
N SER A 296 -11.33 4.95 -6.80
CA SER A 296 -10.15 5.14 -5.94
C SER A 296 -8.86 5.39 -6.73
N VAL A 297 -8.78 4.94 -7.99
CA VAL A 297 -7.59 5.11 -8.84
C VAL A 297 -7.68 6.34 -9.73
N TYR A 298 -8.83 6.56 -10.38
CA TYR A 298 -8.96 7.58 -11.43
C TYR A 298 -9.51 8.94 -10.96
N PHE A 299 -10.24 9.01 -9.84
CA PHE A 299 -10.82 10.27 -9.33
C PHE A 299 -10.03 10.86 -8.15
N ARG A 300 -8.69 10.79 -8.22
CA ARG A 300 -7.77 11.37 -7.24
C ARG A 300 -7.40 12.82 -7.62
N PRO A 301 -7.31 13.76 -6.66
CA PRO A 301 -6.80 15.11 -6.92
C PRO A 301 -5.32 15.08 -7.33
N SER A 302 -4.91 16.00 -8.21
CA SER A 302 -3.62 16.02 -8.91
C SER A 302 -2.36 16.03 -8.03
N SER A 303 -2.50 16.26 -6.73
CA SER A 303 -1.42 16.23 -5.73
C SER A 303 -1.04 14.82 -5.22
N ALA A 304 -1.77 13.79 -5.63
CA ALA A 304 -1.65 12.42 -5.11
C ALA A 304 -1.06 11.40 -6.11
N TYR A 305 -0.48 11.88 -7.22
CA TYR A 305 0.19 11.07 -8.24
C TYR A 305 1.57 10.63 -7.76
N SER A 306 1.80 9.33 -7.63
CA SER A 306 3.15 8.80 -7.42
C SER A 306 3.30 7.50 -8.18
N ALA A 307 4.34 7.37 -9.01
CA ALA A 307 4.56 6.21 -9.88
C ALA A 307 4.58 4.87 -9.11
N ARG A 308 4.95 4.87 -7.81
CA ARG A 308 4.94 3.67 -6.96
C ARG A 308 3.52 3.27 -6.51
N TYR A 309 2.65 4.24 -6.23
CA TYR A 309 1.24 3.98 -5.92
C TYR A 309 0.47 3.59 -7.17
N ASP A 310 0.73 4.22 -8.32
CA ASP A 310 0.04 3.88 -9.57
C ASP A 310 0.34 2.44 -10.00
N ARG A 311 1.56 1.94 -9.72
CA ARG A 311 1.93 0.53 -9.87
C ARG A 311 1.18 -0.40 -8.89
N LEU A 312 1.06 -0.06 -7.62
CA LEU A 312 0.38 -0.91 -6.61
C LEU A 312 -1.16 -0.86 -6.74
N ALA A 313 -1.72 0.31 -7.01
CA ALA A 313 -3.14 0.50 -7.28
C ALA A 313 -3.57 -0.24 -8.55
N SER A 314 -2.71 -0.26 -9.57
CA SER A 314 -2.94 -1.08 -10.77
C SER A 314 -2.94 -2.57 -10.50
N VAL A 315 -2.16 -3.07 -9.53
CA VAL A 315 -2.27 -4.47 -9.10
C VAL A 315 -3.63 -4.75 -8.47
N VAL A 316 -4.16 -3.83 -7.66
CA VAL A 316 -5.44 -4.05 -6.95
C VAL A 316 -6.60 -4.21 -7.92
N TYR A 317 -6.85 -3.25 -8.82
CA TYR A 317 -7.98 -3.40 -9.74
C TYR A 317 -7.72 -4.40 -10.87
N ALA A 318 -6.46 -4.56 -11.33
CA ALA A 318 -6.18 -5.44 -12.47
C ALA A 318 -6.05 -6.93 -12.10
N VAL A 319 -5.83 -7.23 -10.82
CA VAL A 319 -5.55 -8.61 -10.37
C VAL A 319 -6.50 -9.05 -9.25
N VAL A 320 -6.80 -8.19 -8.27
CA VAL A 320 -7.58 -8.61 -7.09
C VAL A 320 -9.07 -8.72 -7.42
N THR A 321 -9.65 -7.73 -8.10
CA THR A 321 -11.10 -7.71 -8.41
C THR A 321 -11.54 -8.93 -9.23
N PRO A 322 -10.89 -9.28 -10.37
CA PRO A 322 -11.27 -10.46 -11.15
C PRO A 322 -11.11 -11.78 -10.37
N THR A 323 -10.10 -11.86 -9.50
CA THR A 323 -9.84 -13.04 -8.67
C THR A 323 -10.95 -13.29 -7.66
N LEU A 324 -11.59 -12.23 -7.14
CA LEU A 324 -12.67 -12.33 -6.16
C LEU A 324 -14.02 -12.70 -6.79
N ASN A 325 -14.24 -12.45 -8.08
CA ASN A 325 -15.52 -12.68 -8.77
C ASN A 325 -16.04 -14.13 -8.61
N PRO A 326 -15.25 -15.20 -8.87
CA PRO A 326 -15.68 -16.58 -8.64
C PRO A 326 -16.13 -16.86 -7.20
N PHE A 327 -15.46 -16.29 -6.21
CA PHE A 327 -15.80 -16.50 -4.79
C PHE A 327 -17.08 -15.76 -4.41
N ILE A 328 -17.25 -14.52 -4.86
CA ILE A 328 -18.45 -13.71 -4.62
C ILE A 328 -19.69 -14.44 -5.16
N TYR A 329 -19.60 -14.97 -6.39
CA TYR A 329 -20.72 -15.66 -7.03
C TYR A 329 -20.87 -17.13 -6.61
N SER A 330 -19.80 -17.85 -6.21
CA SER A 330 -19.89 -19.26 -5.81
C SER A 330 -20.15 -19.51 -4.32
N LEU A 331 -19.54 -18.75 -3.41
CA LEU A 331 -19.62 -19.01 -1.96
C LEU A 331 -20.99 -18.67 -1.37
N ARG A 332 -21.78 -17.82 -2.02
CA ARG A 332 -23.14 -17.45 -1.57
C ARG A 332 -24.26 -18.10 -2.36
N ASN A 333 -23.99 -18.67 -3.54
CA ASN A 333 -25.03 -19.17 -4.42
C ASN A 333 -25.20 -20.70 -4.32
N LYS A 334 -26.35 -21.14 -3.82
CA LYS A 334 -26.68 -22.57 -3.66
C LYS A 334 -26.73 -23.32 -4.99
N GLU A 335 -27.11 -22.65 -6.08
CA GLU A 335 -27.20 -23.26 -7.42
C GLU A 335 -25.80 -23.50 -8.01
N VAL A 336 -24.88 -22.54 -7.86
CA VAL A 336 -23.47 -22.69 -8.27
C VAL A 336 -22.78 -23.77 -7.44
N LYS A 337 -23.01 -23.80 -6.12
CA LYS A 337 -22.52 -24.91 -5.26
C LYS A 337 -23.09 -26.26 -5.66
N GLY A 338 -24.37 -26.30 -6.03
CA GLY A 338 -25.05 -27.51 -6.50
C GLY A 338 -24.49 -28.01 -7.83
N ALA A 339 -24.28 -27.10 -8.79
CA ALA A 339 -23.68 -27.39 -10.08
C ALA A 339 -22.23 -27.89 -9.94
N LEU A 340 -21.44 -27.26 -9.06
CA LEU A 340 -20.08 -27.70 -8.74
C LEU A 340 -20.10 -29.14 -8.19
N LYS A 341 -20.97 -29.44 -7.22
CA LYS A 341 -21.15 -30.82 -6.68
C LYS A 341 -21.59 -31.82 -7.75
N ARG A 342 -22.48 -31.43 -8.68
CA ARG A 342 -22.91 -32.30 -9.79
C ARG A 342 -21.80 -32.52 -10.81
N GLY A 343 -21.04 -31.49 -11.17
CA GLY A 343 -19.88 -31.60 -12.07
C GLY A 343 -18.75 -32.46 -11.50
N LEU A 344 -18.49 -32.37 -10.20
CA LEU A 344 -17.56 -33.26 -9.47
C LEU A 344 -18.07 -34.71 -9.43
N ARG A 345 -19.39 -34.92 -9.31
CA ARG A 345 -20.02 -36.26 -9.39
C ARG A 345 -20.03 -36.84 -10.81
N TRP A 346 -20.16 -36.00 -11.84
CA TRP A 346 -20.08 -36.40 -13.26
C TRP A 346 -18.69 -36.90 -13.66
N ARG A 347 -17.63 -36.39 -13.02
CA ARG A 347 -16.27 -36.94 -13.16
C ARG A 347 -16.07 -38.28 -12.42
N ALA A 348 -17.06 -38.75 -11.65
CA ALA A 348 -16.99 -39.97 -10.85
C ALA A 348 -17.87 -41.13 -11.35
N ALA A 349 -18.69 -40.99 -12.41
CA ALA A 349 -19.44 -42.12 -12.99
C ALA A 349 -20.02 -41.85 -14.40
N PRO A 350 -19.97 -42.83 -15.32
CA PRO A 350 -21.05 -43.11 -16.26
C PRO A 350 -21.92 -44.29 -15.77
N PRO A 351 -23.16 -44.44 -16.27
CA PRO A 351 -24.15 -45.37 -15.71
C PRO A 351 -23.84 -46.81 -16.11
N ARG A 352 -23.76 -47.73 -15.12
CA ARG A 352 -23.68 -49.17 -15.37
C ARG A 352 -25.07 -49.73 -15.68
N ALA A 353 -25.25 -50.21 -16.91
CA ALA A 353 -26.05 -51.40 -17.15
C ALA A 353 -25.42 -52.59 -16.42
N LYS A 354 -26.28 -53.48 -15.89
CA LYS A 354 -25.92 -54.68 -15.12
C LYS A 354 -24.85 -55.50 -15.83
N LEU A 355 -23.74 -55.80 -15.13
CA LEU A 355 -23.00 -57.04 -15.34
C LEU A 355 -22.33 -57.47 -14.03
N ASN A 356 -22.46 -58.77 -13.74
CA ASN A 356 -22.05 -59.44 -12.52
C ASN A 356 -20.54 -59.40 -12.25
N LEU A 357 -20.22 -59.50 -10.96
CA LEU A 357 -18.88 -59.65 -10.38
C LEU A 357 -18.01 -60.68 -11.13
N ARG A 358 -16.82 -60.25 -11.56
CA ARG A 358 -15.50 -60.79 -11.16
C ARG A 358 -14.42 -60.17 -12.05
N GLN A 359 -13.36 -59.66 -11.41
CA GLN A 359 -12.04 -59.24 -11.93
C GLN A 359 -11.72 -57.73 -11.98
N MET A 360 -10.51 -57.47 -11.46
CA MET A 360 -9.59 -56.35 -11.66
C MET A 360 -9.65 -55.12 -10.73
N THR A 361 -8.86 -55.28 -9.66
CA THR A 361 -8.07 -54.30 -8.91
C THR A 361 -7.37 -53.23 -9.74
N LEU A 362 -7.32 -52.03 -9.15
CA LEU A 362 -6.51 -50.85 -9.43
C LEU A 362 -5.14 -51.13 -10.09
N ASN A 363 -4.82 -50.40 -11.17
CA ASN A 363 -3.44 -50.20 -11.60
C ASN A 363 -2.95 -48.78 -11.22
N ARG A 364 -2.67 -48.63 -9.92
CA ARG A 364 -1.91 -47.54 -9.26
C ARG A 364 -0.54 -47.19 -9.91
N PRO A 365 0.17 -48.06 -10.66
CA PRO A 365 1.49 -47.73 -11.21
C PRO A 365 1.50 -46.65 -12.29
N LYS A 366 0.42 -46.49 -13.08
CA LYS A 366 0.40 -45.54 -14.21
C LYS A 366 0.32 -44.07 -13.76
N CYS A 367 -0.42 -43.77 -12.69
CA CYS A 367 -0.46 -42.41 -12.12
C CYS A 367 0.87 -42.05 -11.43
N ILE A 368 1.51 -43.01 -10.76
CA ILE A 368 2.84 -42.81 -10.16
C ILE A 368 3.89 -42.62 -11.27
N ALA A 369 3.78 -43.32 -12.40
CA ALA A 369 4.66 -43.14 -13.55
C ALA A 369 4.53 -41.75 -14.19
N ILE A 370 3.31 -41.20 -14.30
CA ILE A 370 3.08 -39.85 -14.85
C ILE A 370 3.64 -38.77 -13.91
N ILE A 371 3.43 -38.90 -12.59
CA ILE A 371 3.98 -37.96 -11.60
C ILE A 371 5.52 -38.05 -11.57
N LYS A 372 6.10 -39.25 -11.68
CA LYS A 372 7.55 -39.43 -11.83
C LYS A 372 8.07 -38.81 -13.14
N LYS A 373 7.31 -38.89 -14.24
CA LYS A 373 7.67 -38.29 -15.54
C LYS A 373 7.70 -36.77 -15.47
N ILE A 374 6.71 -36.15 -14.82
CA ILE A 374 6.61 -34.70 -14.60
C ILE A 374 7.74 -34.21 -13.68
N LYS A 375 7.99 -34.91 -12.56
CA LYS A 375 9.14 -34.60 -11.68
C LYS A 375 10.47 -34.71 -12.42
N SER A 376 10.67 -35.74 -13.24
CA SER A 376 11.92 -35.88 -14.02
C SER A 376 12.07 -34.81 -15.11
N SER A 377 10.96 -34.36 -15.71
CA SER A 377 10.98 -33.31 -16.73
C SER A 377 11.33 -31.95 -16.12
N ILE A 378 10.82 -31.66 -14.93
CA ILE A 378 11.15 -30.43 -14.17
C ILE A 378 12.61 -30.49 -13.69
N TRP A 379 13.05 -31.64 -13.16
CA TRP A 379 14.43 -31.81 -12.69
C TRP A 379 15.44 -31.77 -13.84
N ASN A 380 15.10 -32.29 -15.03
CA ASN A 380 15.94 -32.17 -16.23
C ASN A 380 15.92 -30.77 -16.84
N GLN A 381 14.87 -29.97 -16.64
CA GLN A 381 14.85 -28.55 -17.00
C GLN A 381 15.80 -27.76 -16.10
N VAL A 382 15.73 -27.97 -14.78
CA VAL A 382 16.62 -27.35 -13.79
C VAL A 382 18.07 -27.80 -13.97
N ARG A 383 18.30 -29.07 -14.33
CA ARG A 383 19.65 -29.59 -14.62
C ARG A 383 20.23 -29.05 -15.92
N ARG A 384 19.41 -28.72 -16.92
CA ARG A 384 19.87 -28.08 -18.17
C ARG A 384 20.30 -26.63 -17.93
N ASP A 385 19.60 -25.90 -17.06
CA ASP A 385 19.99 -24.54 -16.67
C ASP A 385 21.20 -24.51 -15.73
N ALA A 386 21.45 -25.58 -14.96
CA ALA A 386 22.60 -25.70 -14.06
C ALA A 386 23.92 -26.16 -14.73
N VAL A 387 23.87 -26.62 -16.00
CA VAL A 387 25.07 -27.09 -16.74
C VAL A 387 25.75 -25.98 -17.55
N ASP A 388 25.11 -24.81 -17.71
CA ASP A 388 25.69 -23.66 -18.44
C ASP A 388 26.48 -22.69 -17.54
N ARG A 389 26.57 -22.93 -16.23
CA ARG A 389 27.42 -22.16 -15.29
C ARG A 389 28.17 -23.09 -14.35
N ARG A 390 29.47 -23.29 -14.59
CA ARG A 390 30.38 -24.03 -13.69
C ARG A 390 30.49 -23.33 -12.33
N ILE A 391 29.74 -23.77 -11.30
CA ILE A 391 30.04 -23.44 -9.90
C ILE A 391 29.77 -24.67 -9.02
N HIS A 392 30.80 -25.11 -8.28
CA HIS A 392 30.82 -26.28 -7.41
C HIS A 392 29.95 -26.13 -6.15
N TYR A 393 29.08 -27.11 -5.88
CA TYR A 393 28.58 -27.37 -4.52
C TYR A 393 28.83 -28.84 -4.14
N GLY A 394 29.62 -29.03 -3.09
CA GLY A 394 29.90 -30.31 -2.46
C GLY A 394 28.75 -30.75 -1.54
N LYS A 395 28.18 -31.92 -1.89
CA LYS A 395 27.55 -32.96 -1.04
C LYS A 395 26.71 -32.55 0.18
N MET A 396 25.41 -32.69 -0.04
CA MET A 396 24.37 -33.02 0.92
C MET A 396 24.56 -34.46 1.48
N ARG A 397 24.35 -34.67 2.79
CA ARG A 397 23.91 -35.98 3.32
C ARG A 397 22.94 -35.80 4.49
N LEU A 398 21.76 -36.38 4.28
CA LEU A 398 20.66 -36.57 5.22
C LEU A 398 20.91 -37.87 6.00
N LEU A 399 20.72 -37.90 7.32
CA LEU A 399 20.47 -39.12 8.09
C LEU A 399 19.64 -38.78 9.33
N ILE A 400 18.50 -39.45 9.47
CA ILE A 400 17.63 -39.49 10.66
C ILE A 400 17.95 -40.80 11.38
N VAL A 401 18.37 -40.76 12.65
CA VAL A 401 18.26 -41.84 13.66
C VAL A 401 18.08 -41.21 15.06
N GLU A 402 17.31 -41.93 15.87
CA GLU A 402 16.66 -41.73 17.19
C GLU A 402 17.50 -41.30 18.44
N PRO A 403 16.87 -41.10 19.64
CA PRO A 403 17.27 -40.14 20.68
C PRO A 403 18.22 -40.72 21.74
N GLY A 404 19.03 -39.87 22.36
CA GLY A 404 19.92 -40.22 23.46
C GLY A 404 20.41 -38.99 24.23
N ILE A 405 20.30 -39.08 25.54
CA ILE A 405 20.57 -38.12 26.62
C ILE A 405 22.08 -37.84 26.78
N SER A 406 22.46 -36.57 27.02
CA SER A 406 23.28 -36.09 28.16
C SER A 406 24.13 -34.85 27.80
N ASP A 407 23.86 -33.76 28.52
CA ASP A 407 24.75 -32.73 29.08
C ASP A 407 26.04 -32.33 28.33
N ASP A 408 26.11 -31.05 27.92
CA ASP A 408 26.99 -30.10 28.63
C ASP A 408 26.78 -28.64 28.19
N PHE A 409 26.35 -27.84 29.17
CA PHE A 409 26.65 -26.43 29.42
C PHE A 409 26.94 -25.48 28.24
N VAL A 410 25.90 -24.79 27.76
CA VAL A 410 26.00 -23.38 27.34
C VAL A 410 24.86 -22.63 28.03
N CYS A 411 25.24 -21.64 28.85
CA CYS A 411 24.39 -20.83 29.73
C CYS A 411 22.99 -20.50 29.16
N LEU A 412 21.96 -21.09 29.76
CA LEU A 412 20.63 -20.48 29.82
C LEU A 412 20.71 -19.25 30.74
N SER A 413 20.77 -18.05 30.16
CA SER A 413 20.08 -16.93 30.79
C SER A 413 18.59 -17.14 30.52
N ALA A 414 17.88 -17.78 31.44
CA ALA A 414 16.43 -17.68 31.46
C ALA A 414 16.10 -16.20 31.66
N SER A 415 15.71 -15.50 30.59
CA SER A 415 15.23 -14.13 30.69
C SER A 415 13.90 -14.19 31.43
N LEU A 416 13.91 -13.92 32.74
CA LEU A 416 12.69 -13.69 33.51
C LEU A 416 11.94 -12.53 32.86
N SER A 417 10.70 -12.78 32.44
CA SER A 417 9.82 -11.74 31.92
C SER A 417 9.54 -10.72 33.01
N LEU A 418 9.67 -9.44 32.67
CA LEU A 418 9.35 -8.34 33.56
C LEU A 418 7.83 -8.26 33.73
N TRP A 419 7.39 -8.33 34.98
CA TRP A 419 5.98 -8.20 35.36
C TRP A 419 5.71 -6.72 35.65
N LEU A 420 4.86 -6.12 34.84
CA LEU A 420 4.50 -4.71 34.96
C LEU A 420 3.00 -4.56 35.20
N ASP A 421 2.61 -3.54 35.95
CA ASP A 421 1.20 -3.29 36.21
C ASP A 421 0.41 -2.97 34.93
N PRO A 422 -0.85 -3.38 34.85
CA PRO A 422 -1.71 -3.06 33.72
C PRO A 422 -1.90 -1.54 33.60
N ILE A 423 -1.85 -1.05 32.37
CA ILE A 423 -2.09 0.36 32.06
C ILE A 423 -3.58 0.64 32.18
N LYS A 424 -3.98 1.75 32.81
CA LYS A 424 -5.40 2.12 32.99
C LYS A 424 -5.72 3.47 32.37
N LYS A 425 -4.94 4.50 32.70
CA LYS A 425 -5.19 5.90 32.34
C LYS A 425 -4.29 6.31 31.17
N VAL A 426 -4.89 6.51 30.00
CA VAL A 426 -4.21 6.94 28.78
C VAL A 426 -4.76 8.29 28.34
N ALA A 427 -3.88 9.26 28.07
CA ALA A 427 -4.30 10.51 27.43
C ALA A 427 -3.69 10.65 26.03
N ILE A 428 -4.45 11.28 25.13
CA ILE A 428 -3.99 11.64 23.80
C ILE A 428 -4.07 13.16 23.66
N PHE A 429 -2.92 13.80 23.65
CA PHE A 429 -2.78 15.25 23.57
C PHE A 429 -2.63 15.70 22.13
N GLY A 430 -3.37 16.76 21.78
CA GLY A 430 -3.33 17.38 20.47
C GLY A 430 -3.35 18.89 20.60
N GLY A 431 -2.64 19.57 19.71
CA GLY A 431 -2.57 21.03 19.74
C GLY A 431 -1.74 21.57 20.90
N THR A 432 -0.68 20.86 21.31
CA THR A 432 0.36 21.41 22.21
C THR A 432 1.02 22.61 21.54
N HIS A 433 1.28 22.49 20.24
CA HIS A 433 1.47 23.62 19.35
C HIS A 433 0.20 23.82 18.50
N GLY A 434 -0.39 25.01 18.55
CA GLY A 434 -1.74 25.23 18.02
C GLY A 434 -1.87 25.22 16.49
N ASN A 435 -0.74 25.27 15.76
CA ASN A 435 -0.67 25.23 14.31
C ASN A 435 -0.23 23.86 13.73
N GLU A 436 -0.02 22.85 14.57
CA GLU A 436 0.27 21.47 14.16
C GLU A 436 -1.06 20.70 14.01
N LEU A 437 -1.70 20.86 12.85
CA LEU A 437 -3.13 20.60 12.71
C LEU A 437 -3.56 19.13 12.81
N THR A 438 -2.66 18.17 12.66
CA THR A 438 -3.06 16.75 12.69
C THR A 438 -3.55 16.34 14.07
N GLY A 439 -2.74 16.61 15.11
CA GLY A 439 -3.13 16.34 16.50
C GLY A 439 -4.37 17.15 16.90
N VAL A 440 -4.47 18.41 16.46
CA VAL A 440 -5.65 19.25 16.68
C VAL A 440 -6.92 18.62 16.11
N PHE A 441 -6.87 18.19 14.85
CA PHE A 441 -8.03 17.65 14.15
C PHE A 441 -8.46 16.30 14.73
N LEU A 442 -7.51 15.39 14.97
CA LEU A 442 -7.80 14.06 15.53
C LEU A 442 -8.39 14.15 16.93
N VAL A 443 -7.81 14.97 17.80
CA VAL A 443 -8.31 15.12 19.17
C VAL A 443 -9.69 15.77 19.20
N LYS A 444 -9.94 16.78 18.37
CA LYS A 444 -11.30 17.35 18.23
C LYS A 444 -12.30 16.30 17.77
N HIS A 445 -11.92 15.49 16.77
CA HIS A 445 -12.77 14.39 16.30
C HIS A 445 -13.06 13.37 17.41
N TRP A 446 -12.05 12.96 18.18
CA TRP A 446 -12.22 11.96 19.23
C TRP A 446 -12.93 12.46 20.48
N LEU A 447 -12.94 13.78 20.71
CA LEU A 447 -13.80 14.41 21.72
C LEU A 447 -15.29 14.30 21.35
N GLU A 448 -15.62 14.31 20.06
CA GLU A 448 -16.99 14.13 19.56
C GLU A 448 -17.36 12.65 19.38
N THR A 449 -16.43 11.84 18.85
CA THR A 449 -16.62 10.42 18.53
C THR A 449 -15.40 9.62 18.99
N SER A 450 -15.50 8.98 20.15
CA SER A 450 -14.37 8.28 20.76
C SER A 450 -14.19 6.83 20.29
N THR A 451 -15.09 6.28 19.48
CA THR A 451 -15.14 4.83 19.13
C THR A 451 -13.83 4.27 18.56
N GLU A 452 -13.08 5.07 17.81
CA GLU A 452 -11.79 4.67 17.22
C GLU A 452 -10.70 4.39 18.27
N ILE A 453 -10.70 5.16 19.36
CA ILE A 453 -9.67 5.11 20.41
C ILE A 453 -10.07 4.29 21.64
N GLN A 454 -11.30 3.79 21.70
CA GLN A 454 -11.74 2.94 22.81
C GLN A 454 -11.13 1.54 22.73
N ARG A 455 -10.69 1.01 23.87
CA ARG A 455 -10.30 -0.39 24.05
C ARG A 455 -10.84 -0.88 25.38
N THR A 456 -11.19 -2.15 25.46
CA THR A 456 -11.68 -2.76 26.71
C THR A 456 -10.64 -2.62 27.81
N GLY A 457 -11.06 -2.15 28.99
CA GLY A 457 -10.18 -2.00 30.15
C GLY A 457 -9.28 -0.76 30.15
N LEU A 458 -9.34 0.11 29.12
CA LEU A 458 -8.57 1.34 29.05
C LEU A 458 -9.46 2.58 29.16
N GLU A 459 -9.09 3.52 30.03
CA GLU A 459 -9.64 4.87 30.03
C GLU A 459 -8.78 5.74 29.10
N VAL A 460 -9.26 5.94 27.87
CA VAL A 460 -8.57 6.77 26.86
C VAL A 460 -9.22 8.14 26.76
N LYS A 461 -8.47 9.19 27.10
CA LYS A 461 -8.92 10.58 27.17
C LYS A 461 -8.24 11.49 26.14
N PRO A 462 -8.91 11.86 25.02
CA PRO A 462 -8.39 12.87 24.10
C PRO A 462 -8.48 14.27 24.74
N PHE A 463 -7.48 15.13 24.54
CA PHE A 463 -7.43 16.46 25.16
C PHE A 463 -6.68 17.51 24.36
N ILE A 464 -7.28 18.69 24.18
CA ILE A 464 -6.61 19.85 23.56
C ILE A 464 -5.79 20.59 24.61
N THR A 465 -4.47 20.58 24.45
CA THR A 465 -3.52 21.13 25.44
C THR A 465 -3.37 22.65 25.33
N ASN A 466 -3.31 23.24 24.13
CA ASN A 466 -3.25 24.70 23.95
C ASN A 466 -4.47 25.27 23.18
N PRO A 467 -5.65 25.38 23.80
CA PRO A 467 -6.85 25.82 23.10
C PRO A 467 -6.77 27.26 22.57
N ARG A 468 -6.02 28.16 23.22
CA ARG A 468 -5.86 29.54 22.74
C ARG A 468 -4.98 29.59 21.49
N ALA A 469 -3.86 28.88 21.47
CA ALA A 469 -2.99 28.81 20.30
C ALA A 469 -3.71 28.12 19.12
N VAL A 470 -4.45 27.03 19.40
CA VAL A 470 -5.30 26.35 18.40
C VAL A 470 -6.33 27.28 17.79
N LYS A 471 -7.03 28.08 18.60
CA LYS A 471 -8.02 29.04 18.09
C LYS A 471 -7.42 30.07 17.15
N LYS A 472 -6.17 30.46 17.38
CA LYS A 472 -5.44 31.43 16.55
C LYS A 472 -4.63 30.77 15.42
N CYS A 473 -4.59 29.44 15.33
CA CYS A 473 -3.71 28.70 14.42
C CYS A 473 -2.25 29.18 14.51
N THR A 474 -1.75 29.37 15.74
CA THR A 474 -0.37 29.77 16.02
C THR A 474 0.31 28.69 16.87
N ARG A 475 1.64 28.68 16.91
CA ARG A 475 2.40 27.71 17.72
C ARG A 475 2.10 27.86 19.21
N TYR A 476 2.18 29.08 19.74
CA TYR A 476 1.90 29.43 21.13
C TYR A 476 1.40 30.88 21.25
N ILE A 477 0.99 31.30 22.44
CA ILE A 477 0.57 32.66 22.79
C ILE A 477 1.73 33.47 23.36
N ASP A 478 2.29 33.05 24.50
CA ASP A 478 3.34 33.80 25.21
C ASP A 478 4.69 33.07 25.16
N CYS A 479 4.71 31.75 25.40
CA CYS A 479 5.92 30.94 25.31
C CYS A 479 5.61 29.50 24.86
N ASP A 480 6.62 28.72 24.51
CA ASP A 480 6.43 27.35 24.02
C ASP A 480 5.91 26.42 25.14
N LEU A 481 4.67 25.92 25.00
CA LEU A 481 4.03 25.06 25.99
C LEU A 481 4.85 23.79 26.26
N ASN A 482 5.57 23.27 25.26
CA ASN A 482 6.36 22.04 25.38
C ASN A 482 7.76 22.28 26.00
N ARG A 483 7.92 23.40 26.73
CA ARG A 483 9.16 23.83 27.39
C ARG A 483 8.95 24.32 28.83
N VAL A 484 7.74 24.19 29.40
CA VAL A 484 7.38 24.77 30.71
C VAL A 484 6.84 23.77 31.72
N PHE A 485 7.11 22.47 31.52
CA PHE A 485 6.72 21.39 32.45
C PHE A 485 7.85 20.96 33.40
N ASP A 486 8.86 21.81 33.56
CA ASP A 486 9.89 21.65 34.59
C ASP A 486 9.35 22.01 35.99
N PRO A 487 9.97 21.50 37.06
CA PRO A 487 9.51 21.74 38.43
C PRO A 487 9.41 23.21 38.83
N GLU A 488 10.27 24.08 38.29
CA GLU A 488 10.26 25.51 38.60
C GLU A 488 8.98 26.15 38.09
N ASN A 489 8.63 25.94 36.82
CA ASN A 489 7.41 26.50 36.23
C ASN A 489 6.13 25.89 36.80
N LEU A 490 6.12 24.58 37.08
CA LEU A 490 4.97 23.91 37.69
C LEU A 490 4.74 24.33 39.15
N GLY A 491 5.79 24.70 39.88
CA GLY A 491 5.75 25.16 41.26
C GLY A 491 5.47 26.66 41.44
N LYS A 492 5.50 27.48 40.38
CA LYS A 492 5.25 28.93 40.45
C LYS A 492 3.87 29.23 41.03
N LYS A 493 3.80 30.20 41.96
CA LYS A 493 2.52 30.66 42.54
C LYS A 493 1.63 31.25 41.43
N LYS A 494 0.37 30.80 41.36
CA LYS A 494 -0.61 31.28 40.38
C LYS A 494 -0.73 32.82 40.47
N SER A 495 -0.49 33.50 39.36
CA SER A 495 -0.65 34.95 39.16
C SER A 495 -1.21 35.23 37.77
N GLU A 496 -1.90 36.34 37.57
CA GLU A 496 -2.38 36.78 36.25
C GLU A 496 -1.23 37.18 35.31
N ASP A 497 -0.09 37.61 35.87
CA ASP A 497 1.11 38.02 35.12
C ASP A 497 1.90 36.85 34.53
N LEU A 498 1.59 35.61 34.93
CA LEU A 498 2.27 34.44 34.39
C LEU A 498 1.92 34.23 32.92
N PRO A 499 2.90 33.86 32.07
CA PRO A 499 2.65 33.45 30.69
C PRO A 499 1.50 32.45 30.64
N TYR A 500 0.63 32.62 29.65
CA TYR A 500 -0.53 31.78 29.45
C TYR A 500 -0.15 30.29 29.42
N GLU A 501 0.91 29.92 28.70
CA GLU A 501 1.37 28.54 28.64
C GLU A 501 1.87 27.99 29.99
N VAL A 502 2.46 28.81 30.86
CA VAL A 502 2.85 28.39 32.22
C VAL A 502 1.62 28.08 33.06
N ARG A 503 0.61 28.96 33.04
CA ARG A 503 -0.67 28.71 33.73
C ARG A 503 -1.37 27.46 33.18
N ARG A 504 -1.34 27.29 31.85
CA ARG A 504 -1.90 26.11 31.19
C ARG A 504 -1.15 24.84 31.54
N ALA A 505 0.17 24.88 31.67
CA ALA A 505 0.97 23.74 32.12
C ALA A 505 0.62 23.31 33.55
N GLN A 506 0.39 24.28 34.46
CA GLN A 506 -0.08 23.98 35.82
C GLN A 506 -1.47 23.33 35.84
N GLU A 507 -2.40 23.77 34.99
CA GLU A 507 -3.71 23.14 34.82
C GLU A 507 -3.58 21.70 34.29
N ILE A 508 -2.76 21.48 33.26
CA ILE A 508 -2.54 20.15 32.68
C ILE A 508 -1.89 19.22 33.72
N ASN A 509 -0.90 19.71 34.46
CA ASN A 509 -0.25 18.94 35.53
C ASN A 509 -1.23 18.57 36.64
N HIS A 510 -2.20 19.42 36.96
CA HIS A 510 -3.26 19.10 37.92
C HIS A 510 -4.24 18.05 37.38
N LEU A 511 -4.55 18.07 36.09
CA LEU A 511 -5.53 17.17 35.47
C LEU A 511 -4.97 15.79 35.12
N PHE A 512 -3.70 15.71 34.73
CA PHE A 512 -3.06 14.51 34.20
C PHE A 512 -1.84 14.04 35.00
N GLY A 513 -1.37 14.86 35.94
CA GLY A 513 -0.31 14.53 36.87
C GLY A 513 -0.86 14.27 38.27
N PRO A 514 -0.21 14.79 39.34
CA PRO A 514 1.02 15.58 39.30
C PRO A 514 2.19 14.80 38.70
N LYS A 515 3.07 15.50 37.99
CA LYS A 515 4.30 14.93 37.45
C LYS A 515 5.14 14.28 38.55
N ASP A 516 5.76 13.15 38.23
CA ASP A 516 6.54 12.32 39.16
C ASP A 516 5.74 11.80 40.37
N SER A 517 4.40 11.75 40.28
CA SER A 517 3.51 11.16 41.29
C SER A 517 2.92 9.82 40.83
N GLU A 518 2.56 8.95 41.78
CA GLU A 518 1.80 7.72 41.51
C GLU A 518 0.41 7.99 40.91
N ASP A 519 -0.15 9.17 41.18
CA ASP A 519 -1.45 9.61 40.66
C ASP A 519 -1.39 10.09 39.19
N SER A 520 -0.20 10.25 38.62
CA SER A 520 -0.03 10.62 37.21
C SER A 520 -0.72 9.64 36.27
N TYR A 521 -1.06 10.12 35.07
CA TYR A 521 -1.50 9.26 33.99
C TYR A 521 -0.42 8.24 33.63
N ASP A 522 -0.84 7.03 33.31
CA ASP A 522 0.10 5.96 33.00
C ASP A 522 0.82 6.30 31.70
N ILE A 523 0.07 6.63 30.63
CA ILE A 523 0.63 7.02 29.32
C ILE A 523 0.02 8.34 28.86
N ILE A 524 0.87 9.22 28.32
CA ILE A 524 0.46 10.37 27.52
C ILE A 524 1.10 10.26 26.12
N PHE A 525 0.26 10.20 25.09
CA PHE A 525 0.66 10.38 23.70
C PHE A 525 0.51 11.84 23.32
N ASP A 526 1.61 12.54 23.03
CA ASP A 526 1.60 13.94 22.60
C ASP A 526 1.89 14.03 21.11
N LEU A 527 0.89 14.52 20.36
CA LEU A 527 0.85 14.50 18.90
C LEU A 527 1.44 15.78 18.32
N HIS A 528 2.47 15.63 17.49
CA HIS A 528 3.21 16.71 16.85
C HIS A 528 3.27 16.57 15.32
N ASN A 529 3.43 17.71 14.66
CA ASN A 529 3.80 17.77 13.25
C ASN A 529 5.07 18.59 13.08
N THR A 530 5.90 18.16 12.14
CA THR A 530 7.09 18.86 11.70
C THR A 530 7.02 19.17 10.21
N THR A 531 7.60 20.30 9.83
CA THR A 531 7.85 20.69 8.45
C THR A 531 8.99 19.89 7.81
N SER A 532 9.86 19.27 8.62
CA SER A 532 10.96 18.41 8.18
C SER A 532 10.48 17.07 7.62
N ASN A 533 11.26 16.45 6.73
CA ASN A 533 10.88 15.21 6.03
C ASN A 533 11.15 13.96 6.89
N MET A 534 10.66 13.96 8.13
CA MET A 534 10.96 12.91 9.09
C MET A 534 10.11 11.65 8.93
N GLY A 535 8.95 11.72 8.29
CA GLY A 535 8.00 10.60 8.24
C GLY A 535 7.41 10.27 9.63
N CYS A 536 6.92 9.04 9.80
CA CYS A 536 6.47 8.55 11.10
C CYS A 536 7.63 8.46 12.09
N THR A 537 7.55 9.17 13.21
CA THR A 537 8.61 9.22 14.22
C THR A 537 8.03 9.06 15.62
N LEU A 538 8.63 8.17 16.40
CA LEU A 538 8.35 7.98 17.82
C LEU A 538 9.48 8.60 18.65
N ILE A 539 9.15 9.41 19.64
CA ILE A 539 10.13 10.06 20.52
C ILE A 539 10.20 9.30 21.85
N LEU A 540 11.36 8.72 22.14
CA LEU A 540 11.69 8.01 23.37
C LEU A 540 12.54 8.91 24.28
N GLU A 541 12.23 8.94 25.58
CA GLU A 541 12.94 9.76 26.56
C GLU A 541 13.77 8.93 27.56
N ASP A 542 13.70 7.61 27.50
CA ASP A 542 14.45 6.70 28.37
C ASP A 542 14.82 5.41 27.63
N SER A 543 16.12 5.18 27.42
CA SER A 543 16.65 4.00 26.74
C SER A 543 16.53 2.72 27.55
N ARG A 544 16.15 2.81 28.84
CA ARG A 544 15.98 1.65 29.72
C ARG A 544 14.52 1.26 29.93
N ASN A 545 13.59 1.93 29.25
CA ASN A 545 12.17 1.64 29.41
C ASN A 545 11.74 0.48 28.50
N ASP A 546 11.81 -0.74 29.03
CA ASP A 546 11.45 -1.98 28.31
C ASP A 546 10.02 -1.91 27.73
N PHE A 547 9.05 -1.35 28.48
CA PHE A 547 7.67 -1.22 28.04
C PHE A 547 7.53 -0.34 26.78
N LEU A 548 8.15 0.85 26.79
CA LEU A 548 8.11 1.75 25.64
C LEU A 548 8.88 1.20 24.44
N ILE A 549 10.02 0.54 24.67
CA ILE A 549 10.79 -0.10 23.61
C ILE A 549 9.96 -1.21 22.93
N GLN A 550 9.27 -2.04 23.71
CA GLN A 550 8.36 -3.08 23.20
C GLN A 550 7.18 -2.48 22.44
N MET A 551 6.58 -1.40 22.94
CA MET A 551 5.53 -0.68 22.23
C MET A 551 6.03 -0.14 20.89
N PHE A 552 7.22 0.46 20.87
CA PHE A 552 7.79 1.06 19.67
C PHE A 552 8.16 -0.03 18.66
N HIS A 553 8.70 -1.16 19.11
CA HIS A 553 8.91 -2.35 18.31
C HIS A 553 7.60 -2.84 17.67
N TYR A 554 6.53 -2.94 18.46
CA TYR A 554 5.21 -3.36 17.99
C TYR A 554 4.63 -2.40 16.94
N ILE A 555 4.69 -1.08 17.19
CA ILE A 555 4.21 -0.06 16.24
C ILE A 555 5.00 -0.12 14.93
N LYS A 556 6.34 -0.17 14.99
CA LYS A 556 7.20 -0.29 13.81
C LYS A 556 6.87 -1.55 13.00
N THR A 557 6.70 -2.68 13.67
CA THR A 557 6.38 -3.96 13.03
C THR A 557 4.99 -3.93 12.39
N SER A 558 4.02 -3.29 13.06
CA SER A 558 2.64 -3.18 12.57
C SER A 558 2.50 -2.22 11.38
N LEU A 559 3.36 -1.19 11.31
CA LEU A 559 3.37 -0.23 10.20
C LEU A 559 4.15 -0.74 8.97
N ALA A 560 4.97 -1.77 9.11
CA ALA A 560 5.82 -2.26 8.03
C ALA A 560 5.01 -2.59 6.75
N PRO A 561 5.47 -2.16 5.56
CA PRO A 561 6.79 -1.60 5.25
C PRO A 561 6.90 -0.07 5.33
N LEU A 562 5.93 0.65 5.91
CA LEU A 562 6.06 2.09 6.16
C LEU A 562 7.17 2.34 7.19
N PRO A 563 8.19 3.17 6.90
CA PRO A 563 9.25 3.45 7.85
C PRO A 563 8.69 4.23 9.04
N CYS A 564 9.02 3.76 10.25
CA CYS A 564 8.74 4.45 11.49
C CYS A 564 10.04 4.52 12.30
N TYR A 565 10.57 5.73 12.49
CA TYR A 565 11.84 5.97 13.14
C TYR A 565 11.66 6.20 14.65
N VAL A 566 12.72 5.98 15.41
CA VAL A 566 12.70 6.22 16.86
C VAL A 566 13.79 7.23 17.18
N TYR A 567 13.38 8.39 17.67
CA TYR A 567 14.27 9.45 18.12
C TYR A 567 14.44 9.39 19.63
N LEU A 568 15.67 9.20 20.10
CA LEU A 568 15.99 9.07 21.52
C LEU A 568 16.52 10.40 22.06
N ILE A 569 15.76 11.02 22.96
CA ILE A 569 16.08 12.28 23.64
C ILE A 569 16.23 12.02 25.15
N GLU A 570 17.44 11.62 25.57
CA GLU A 570 17.74 11.38 27.00
C GLU A 570 18.41 12.57 27.70
N HIS A 571 18.71 13.65 26.96
CA HIS A 571 19.44 14.76 27.55
C HIS A 571 18.59 15.39 28.68
N PRO A 572 19.10 15.49 29.93
CA PRO A 572 18.34 15.97 31.08
C PRO A 572 17.63 17.31 30.82
N SER A 573 18.31 18.28 30.22
CA SER A 573 17.71 19.60 29.93
C SER A 573 16.56 19.57 28.90
N LEU A 574 16.42 18.50 28.12
CA LEU A 574 15.35 18.36 27.12
C LEU A 574 14.20 17.46 27.61
N LYS A 575 14.50 16.48 28.46
CA LYS A 575 13.53 15.49 28.97
C LYS A 575 12.52 16.09 29.95
N TYR A 576 12.97 16.97 30.85
CA TYR A 576 12.14 17.38 32.00
C TYR A 576 11.10 18.47 31.72
N ALA A 577 10.99 19.04 30.52
CA ALA A 577 10.16 20.23 30.31
C ALA A 577 8.99 20.03 29.32
N THR A 578 8.75 18.80 28.87
CA THR A 578 7.74 18.50 27.83
C THR A 578 6.36 18.23 28.41
N THR A 579 5.30 18.48 27.64
CA THR A 579 3.90 18.28 28.08
C THR A 579 3.60 16.82 28.44
N ARG A 580 4.16 15.86 27.68
CA ARG A 580 4.03 14.42 27.96
C ARG A 580 4.81 13.94 29.19
N SER A 581 5.85 14.64 29.62
CA SER A 581 6.72 14.22 30.74
C SER A 581 6.00 14.16 32.11
N ILE A 582 4.73 14.54 32.16
CA ILE A 582 3.87 14.35 33.33
C ILE A 582 3.52 12.87 33.54
N ALA A 583 3.45 12.07 32.46
CA ALA A 583 3.08 10.66 32.53
C ALA A 583 4.22 9.78 33.05
N LYS A 584 3.85 8.60 33.59
CA LYS A 584 4.81 7.52 33.90
C LYS A 584 5.52 7.03 32.64
N TYR A 585 4.80 6.96 31.52
CA TYR A 585 5.27 6.51 30.22
C TYR A 585 4.99 7.59 29.14
N PRO A 586 5.88 8.59 29.00
CA PRO A 586 5.73 9.66 28.01
C PRO A 586 6.02 9.16 26.60
N VAL A 587 5.15 9.47 25.63
CA VAL A 587 5.34 9.13 24.22
C VAL A 587 5.09 10.34 23.33
N GLY A 588 6.11 10.77 22.59
CA GLY A 588 5.93 11.73 21.50
C GLY A 588 5.64 11.01 20.19
N ILE A 589 4.59 11.42 19.48
CA ILE A 589 4.28 10.95 18.13
C ILE A 589 4.43 12.14 17.19
N GLU A 590 5.42 12.05 16.32
CA GLU A 590 5.80 13.10 15.38
C GLU A 590 5.57 12.60 13.96
N VAL A 591 4.91 13.40 13.11
CA VAL A 591 4.67 13.04 11.71
C VAL A 591 4.86 14.27 10.82
N GLY A 592 5.81 14.18 9.90
CA GLY A 592 6.09 15.19 8.87
C GLY A 592 6.50 14.54 7.55
N PRO A 593 6.67 15.32 6.48
CA PRO A 593 6.61 16.77 6.45
C PRO A 593 5.17 17.29 6.29
N GLN A 594 4.81 18.28 7.10
CA GLN A 594 3.56 19.02 6.98
C GLN A 594 3.79 20.50 7.29
N PRO A 595 3.43 21.43 6.37
CA PRO A 595 3.44 22.85 6.69
C PRO A 595 2.54 23.15 7.90
N GLN A 596 3.00 24.02 8.79
CA GLN A 596 2.18 24.50 9.90
C GLN A 596 0.90 25.19 9.37
N GLY A 597 -0.22 24.99 10.04
CA GLY A 597 -1.53 25.50 9.59
C GLY A 597 -2.13 24.76 8.39
N VAL A 598 -1.51 23.69 7.91
CA VAL A 598 -2.04 22.81 6.85
C VAL A 598 -2.39 21.45 7.44
N LEU A 599 -3.49 20.87 6.96
CA LEU A 599 -3.89 19.51 7.30
C LEU A 599 -3.80 18.63 6.04
N ARG A 600 -2.94 17.62 6.07
CA ARG A 600 -2.80 16.65 4.98
C ARG A 600 -3.42 15.31 5.37
N ALA A 601 -4.21 14.74 4.48
CA ALA A 601 -4.93 13.49 4.75
C ALA A 601 -4.00 12.29 4.94
N ASP A 602 -2.84 12.26 4.26
CA ASP A 602 -1.83 11.20 4.40
C ASP A 602 -1.12 11.24 5.75
N ILE A 603 -0.71 12.42 6.21
CA ILE A 603 -0.13 12.65 7.54
C ILE A 603 -1.14 12.30 8.64
N LEU A 604 -2.40 12.67 8.44
CA LEU A 604 -3.51 12.32 9.33
C LEU A 604 -3.72 10.81 9.43
N ASP A 605 -3.73 10.09 8.31
CA ASP A 605 -3.87 8.62 8.31
C ASP A 605 -2.66 7.93 8.97
N GLN A 606 -1.44 8.42 8.74
CA GLN A 606 -0.23 7.92 9.40
C GLN A 606 -0.30 8.07 10.92
N MET A 607 -0.63 9.28 11.41
CA MET A 607 -0.75 9.54 12.85
C MET A 607 -1.86 8.71 13.50
N ARG A 608 -3.01 8.56 12.83
CA ARG A 608 -4.11 7.69 13.30
C ARG A 608 -3.67 6.24 13.46
N LYS A 609 -2.97 5.69 12.47
CA LYS A 609 -2.45 4.31 12.53
C LYS A 609 -1.44 4.11 13.65
N MET A 610 -0.54 5.08 13.86
CA MET A 610 0.41 5.04 14.97
C MET A 610 -0.31 4.96 16.32
N ILE A 611 -1.32 5.81 16.54
CA ILE A 611 -2.16 5.77 17.76
C ILE A 611 -2.93 4.46 17.87
N GLN A 612 -3.55 3.98 16.78
CA GLN A 612 -4.30 2.73 16.78
C GLN A 612 -3.43 1.56 17.23
N HIS A 613 -2.23 1.41 16.65
CA HIS A 613 -1.30 0.34 17.01
C HIS A 613 -0.73 0.50 18.43
N ALA A 614 -0.53 1.73 18.91
CA ALA A 614 -0.12 1.97 20.28
C ALA A 614 -1.21 1.53 21.28
N LEU A 615 -2.47 1.86 21.02
CA LEU A 615 -3.60 1.44 21.86
C LEU A 615 -3.83 -0.08 21.79
N ASP A 616 -3.65 -0.69 20.61
CA ASP A 616 -3.71 -2.14 20.44
C ASP A 616 -2.61 -2.85 21.22
N PHE A 617 -1.39 -2.29 21.24
CA PHE A 617 -0.30 -2.81 22.06
C PHE A 617 -0.67 -2.83 23.53
N ILE A 618 -1.15 -1.70 24.06
CA ILE A 618 -1.54 -1.57 25.47
C ILE A 618 -2.66 -2.56 25.81
N HIS A 619 -3.68 -2.64 24.97
CA HIS A 619 -4.78 -3.59 25.17
C HIS A 619 -4.28 -5.03 25.21
N ASN A 620 -3.46 -5.43 24.24
CA ASN A 620 -2.90 -6.78 24.21
C ASN A 620 -2.01 -7.08 25.44
N PHE A 621 -1.20 -6.10 25.87
CA PHE A 621 -0.39 -6.21 27.08
C PHE A 621 -1.25 -6.44 28.32
N ASN A 622 -2.32 -5.66 28.49
CA ASN A 622 -3.25 -5.80 29.60
C ASN A 622 -4.01 -7.14 29.60
N GLU A 623 -4.33 -7.69 28.42
CA GLU A 623 -4.94 -9.03 28.27
C GLU A 623 -3.96 -10.17 28.57
N GLY A 624 -2.75 -9.87 29.04
CA GLY A 624 -1.76 -10.87 29.45
C GLY A 624 -0.92 -11.41 28.30
N LYS A 625 -0.96 -10.79 27.11
CA LYS A 625 -0.04 -11.16 26.03
C LYS A 625 1.39 -10.88 26.48
N GLU A 626 2.20 -11.93 26.51
CA GLU A 626 3.63 -11.82 26.71
C GLU A 626 4.32 -11.33 25.42
N PHE A 627 5.18 -10.33 25.56
CA PHE A 627 5.98 -9.80 24.46
C PHE A 627 7.43 -10.27 24.65
N PRO A 628 7.96 -11.10 23.74
CA PRO A 628 9.31 -11.67 23.88
C PRO A 628 10.38 -10.59 23.75
N PRO A 629 11.64 -10.86 24.15
CA PRO A 629 12.72 -9.91 24.02
C PRO A 629 12.87 -9.41 22.57
N CYS A 630 13.11 -8.11 22.42
CA CYS A 630 13.19 -7.48 21.11
C CYS A 630 14.32 -6.45 21.05
N ALA A 631 14.68 -6.02 19.84
CA ALA A 631 15.61 -4.94 19.62
C ALA A 631 15.00 -3.90 18.67
N ILE A 632 15.34 -2.62 18.88
CA ILE A 632 14.97 -1.52 17.99
C ILE A 632 16.18 -0.65 17.67
N GLU A 633 16.30 -0.23 16.41
CA GLU A 633 17.22 0.83 16.02
C GLU A 633 16.64 2.19 16.41
N VAL A 634 17.45 3.00 17.08
CA VAL A 634 17.11 4.36 17.51
C VAL A 634 18.20 5.35 17.08
N TYR A 635 17.82 6.61 17.02
CA TYR A 635 18.68 7.74 16.69
C TYR A 635 18.81 8.61 17.92
N LYS A 636 19.95 8.56 18.61
CA LYS A 636 20.19 9.30 19.84
C LYS A 636 20.72 10.69 19.53
N ILE A 637 20.07 11.73 20.06
CA ILE A 637 20.53 13.11 19.93
C ILE A 637 21.96 13.25 20.45
N MET A 638 22.81 13.94 19.69
CA MET A 638 24.16 14.34 20.08
C MET A 638 24.17 15.82 20.42
N GLU A 639 23.88 16.66 19.43
CA GLU A 639 23.87 18.12 19.55
C GLU A 639 23.02 18.75 18.44
N LYS A 640 22.71 20.04 18.62
CA LYS A 640 21.98 20.86 17.65
C LYS A 640 22.96 21.66 16.82
N VAL A 641 22.68 21.82 15.54
CA VAL A 641 23.48 22.66 14.64
C VAL A 641 22.64 23.88 14.27
N ASP A 642 23.10 25.08 14.61
CA ASP A 642 22.44 26.33 14.19
C ASP A 642 22.71 26.63 12.71
N TYR A 643 21.89 27.49 12.13
CA TYR A 643 22.20 28.13 10.87
C TYR A 643 23.47 28.98 11.00
N PRO A 644 24.33 29.04 9.97
CA PRO A 644 25.34 30.07 9.87
C PRO A 644 24.68 31.44 9.96
N ARG A 645 25.22 32.30 10.83
CA ARG A 645 24.72 33.66 11.06
C ARG A 645 25.81 34.68 10.82
N ASN A 646 25.42 35.86 10.39
CA ASN A 646 26.30 37.01 10.30
C ASN A 646 26.50 37.68 11.68
N GLU A 647 27.28 38.75 11.73
CA GLU A 647 27.56 39.51 12.96
C GLU A 647 26.29 40.14 13.60
N SER A 648 25.23 40.41 12.82
CA SER A 648 23.94 40.87 13.33
C SER A 648 23.06 39.75 13.89
N GLY A 649 23.49 38.49 13.80
CA GLY A 649 22.73 37.32 14.27
C GLY A 649 21.67 36.82 13.28
N GLU A 650 21.62 37.38 12.07
CA GLU A 650 20.73 36.95 10.99
C GLU A 650 21.32 35.77 10.22
N ILE A 651 20.46 34.93 9.67
CA ILE A 651 20.87 33.74 8.92
C ILE A 651 21.58 34.16 7.63
N SER A 652 22.80 33.65 7.43
CA SER A 652 23.66 33.95 6.27
C SER A 652 23.73 32.82 5.24
N ALA A 653 23.23 31.62 5.58
CA ALA A 653 23.18 30.46 4.69
C ALA A 653 21.91 29.63 4.92
N ILE A 654 21.38 29.03 3.85
CA ILE A 654 20.23 28.11 3.91
C ILE A 654 20.70 26.65 3.97
N ILE A 655 19.80 25.73 4.31
CA ILE A 655 20.07 24.28 4.16
C ILE A 655 20.42 23.98 2.71
N HIS A 656 21.52 23.24 2.51
CA HIS A 656 21.99 22.87 1.20
C HIS A 656 21.00 21.91 0.51
N PRO A 657 20.72 22.04 -0.81
CA PRO A 657 19.74 21.20 -1.49
C PRO A 657 20.00 19.69 -1.42
N LYS A 658 21.25 19.27 -1.18
CA LYS A 658 21.60 17.85 -0.98
C LYS A 658 21.28 17.33 0.43
N LEU A 659 21.13 18.20 1.42
CA LEU A 659 20.72 17.84 2.78
C LEU A 659 19.20 18.02 2.96
N GLN A 660 18.58 18.95 2.24
CA GLN A 660 17.15 19.19 2.30
C GLN A 660 16.35 17.88 2.09
N ASP A 661 15.40 17.65 2.99
CA ASP A 661 14.53 16.47 3.02
C ASP A 661 15.26 15.11 3.18
N GLN A 662 16.53 15.12 3.62
CA GLN A 662 17.34 13.91 3.82
C GLN A 662 17.44 13.48 5.29
N ASP A 663 16.44 13.78 6.13
CA ASP A 663 16.36 13.28 7.50
C ASP A 663 16.63 11.75 7.56
N TRP A 664 17.30 11.30 8.62
CA TRP A 664 17.70 9.90 8.90
C TRP A 664 18.78 9.30 7.98
N LYS A 665 19.18 9.97 6.91
CA LYS A 665 20.24 9.46 6.01
C LYS A 665 21.62 9.76 6.59
N PRO A 666 22.63 8.90 6.35
CA PRO A 666 23.98 9.18 6.79
C PRO A 666 24.49 10.46 6.14
N LEU A 667 25.13 11.31 6.95
CA LEU A 667 25.77 12.56 6.56
C LEU A 667 27.24 12.50 7.00
N HIS A 668 28.15 12.55 6.03
CA HIS A 668 29.59 12.45 6.25
C HIS A 668 30.22 13.83 6.47
N PRO A 669 31.40 13.93 7.11
CA PRO A 669 32.06 15.21 7.38
C PRO A 669 32.23 16.13 6.17
N GLU A 670 32.49 15.55 4.99
CA GLU A 670 32.70 16.29 3.73
C GLU A 670 31.39 16.66 3.02
N ASP A 671 30.25 16.13 3.47
CA ASP A 671 28.98 16.36 2.80
C ASP A 671 28.50 17.81 3.00
N PRO A 672 27.86 18.40 1.97
CA PRO A 672 27.45 19.79 2.02
C PRO A 672 26.15 19.97 2.82
N VAL A 673 26.19 20.89 3.78
CA VAL A 673 25.13 21.12 4.79
C VAL A 673 24.45 22.46 4.59
N PHE A 674 25.21 23.53 4.34
CA PHE A 674 24.65 24.85 4.06
C PHE A 674 25.11 25.42 2.72
N LEU A 675 24.29 26.31 2.16
CA LEU A 675 24.55 27.07 0.94
C LEU A 675 24.30 28.55 1.21
N THR A 676 25.32 29.39 1.02
CA THR A 676 25.18 30.84 1.09
C THR A 676 24.60 31.40 -0.22
N LEU A 677 24.04 32.61 -0.19
CA LEU A 677 23.44 33.24 -1.39
C LEU A 677 24.47 33.57 -2.49
N ASP A 678 25.73 33.78 -2.13
CA ASP A 678 26.85 33.93 -3.06
C ASP A 678 27.36 32.59 -3.63
N GLY A 679 26.72 31.48 -3.27
CA GLY A 679 26.97 30.15 -3.85
C GLY A 679 28.08 29.36 -3.16
N LYS A 680 28.57 29.79 -1.99
CA LYS A 680 29.55 29.05 -1.20
C LYS A 680 28.86 27.92 -0.43
N THR A 681 29.43 26.72 -0.54
CA THR A 681 29.00 25.54 0.20
C THR A 681 29.75 25.43 1.53
N ILE A 682 29.03 25.10 2.60
CA ILE A 682 29.59 24.80 3.91
C ILE A 682 29.31 23.33 4.20
N SER A 683 30.35 22.53 4.41
CA SER A 683 30.25 21.11 4.76
C SER A 683 29.93 20.89 6.24
N LEU A 684 29.57 19.67 6.60
CA LEU A 684 29.27 19.28 7.99
C LEU A 684 30.46 19.54 8.92
N GLY A 685 31.67 19.20 8.46
CA GLY A 685 32.87 19.13 9.30
C GLY A 685 32.81 17.97 10.31
N GLY A 686 33.75 17.98 11.27
CA GLY A 686 33.88 16.92 12.27
C GLY A 686 34.60 15.67 11.75
N ASP A 687 34.54 14.58 12.53
CA ASP A 687 35.32 13.36 12.33
C ASP A 687 34.48 12.09 12.13
N GLN A 688 33.16 12.16 12.36
CA GLN A 688 32.27 11.00 12.34
C GLN A 688 31.03 11.22 11.45
N THR A 689 30.51 10.12 10.92
CA THR A 689 29.23 10.12 10.20
C THR A 689 28.08 10.26 11.20
N VAL A 690 27.14 11.15 10.90
CA VAL A 690 25.96 11.41 11.74
C VAL A 690 24.68 11.21 10.93
N TYR A 691 23.54 11.23 11.61
CA TYR A 691 22.23 11.16 10.98
C TYR A 691 21.44 12.43 11.35
N PRO A 692 21.18 13.33 10.39
CA PRO A 692 20.48 14.58 10.66
C PRO A 692 18.98 14.33 10.84
N VAL A 693 18.36 15.05 11.76
CA VAL A 693 16.91 15.02 12.03
C VAL A 693 16.38 16.43 12.24
N PHE A 694 15.08 16.64 12.07
CA PHE A 694 14.45 17.97 12.10
C PHE A 694 15.13 18.94 11.12
N VAL A 695 15.52 18.44 9.95
CA VAL A 695 16.18 19.28 8.93
C VAL A 695 15.20 20.35 8.48
N ASN A 696 15.58 21.61 8.67
CA ASN A 696 14.81 22.78 8.25
C ASN A 696 13.43 22.91 8.93
N GLU A 697 13.32 22.58 10.23
CA GLU A 697 12.06 22.79 10.97
C GLU A 697 11.75 24.28 11.15
N ALA A 698 10.59 24.73 10.65
CA ALA A 698 10.16 26.12 10.70
C ALA A 698 10.15 26.70 12.13
N ALA A 699 9.68 25.94 13.12
CA ALA A 699 9.67 26.39 14.52
C ALA A 699 11.06 26.52 15.15
N TYR A 700 12.11 26.00 14.52
CA TYR A 700 13.44 25.88 15.12
C TYR A 700 14.43 26.96 14.65
N TYR A 701 14.01 27.81 13.70
CA TYR A 701 14.74 29.02 13.30
C TYR A 701 15.05 29.94 14.49
N GLU A 702 14.07 30.17 15.36
CA GLU A 702 14.24 30.95 16.61
C GLU A 702 15.02 30.19 17.69
N LYS A 703 15.02 28.85 17.63
CA LYS A 703 15.65 27.97 18.61
C LYS A 703 17.10 27.66 18.27
N LYS A 704 17.63 28.29 17.22
CA LYS A 704 18.99 28.13 16.74
C LYS A 704 19.32 26.68 16.39
N GLU A 705 18.40 26.03 15.69
CA GLU A 705 18.50 24.62 15.30
C GLU A 705 18.05 24.48 13.85
N ALA A 706 19.02 24.38 12.94
CA ALA A 706 18.80 24.06 11.54
C ALA A 706 18.52 22.57 11.33
N PHE A 707 19.20 21.73 12.12
CA PHE A 707 18.96 20.30 12.29
C PHE A 707 19.64 19.81 13.57
N ALA A 708 19.27 18.63 14.07
CA ALA A 708 20.00 17.96 15.15
C ALA A 708 20.84 16.81 14.59
N LYS A 709 22.06 16.66 15.09
CA LYS A 709 22.92 15.51 14.81
C LYS A 709 22.55 14.37 15.73
N THR A 710 22.42 13.18 15.17
CA THR A 710 22.16 11.96 15.93
C THR A 710 23.14 10.86 15.60
N THR A 711 23.33 9.95 16.56
CA THR A 711 24.04 8.70 16.37
C THR A 711 23.05 7.53 16.35
N LYS A 712 23.27 6.57 15.46
CA LYS A 712 22.41 5.39 15.33
C LYS A 712 22.90 4.30 16.27
N LEU A 713 22.02 3.77 17.12
CA LEU A 713 22.32 2.67 18.04
C LEU A 713 21.15 1.69 18.15
N THR A 714 21.42 0.52 18.72
CA THR A 714 20.39 -0.51 18.98
C THR A 714 20.08 -0.55 20.46
N LEU A 715 18.80 -0.48 20.80
CA LEU A 715 18.29 -0.74 22.15
C LEU A 715 17.67 -2.13 22.21
N ASN A 716 17.95 -2.85 23.28
CA ASN A 716 17.32 -4.14 23.57
C ASN A 716 16.28 -3.94 24.67
N ALA A 717 15.16 -4.66 24.56
CA ALA A 717 14.20 -4.79 25.65
C ALA A 717 14.05 -6.25 26.06
N ASN A 718 13.90 -6.44 27.37
CA ASN A 718 13.56 -7.70 27.98
C ASN A 718 12.14 -8.14 27.61
N SER A 719 11.82 -9.40 27.88
CA SER A 719 10.44 -9.88 27.79
C SER A 719 9.56 -9.13 28.80
N ILE A 720 8.33 -8.77 28.43
CA ILE A 720 7.39 -8.09 29.32
C ILE A 720 6.03 -8.79 29.33
N ARG A 721 5.33 -8.72 30.46
CA ARG A 721 3.95 -9.21 30.64
C ARG A 721 3.23 -8.41 31.72
N SER A 722 1.90 -8.33 31.63
CA SER A 722 1.08 -7.71 32.68
C SER A 722 0.99 -8.58 33.93
N SER A 723 1.06 -7.96 35.10
CA SER A 723 0.90 -8.60 36.42
C SER A 723 -0.52 -9.10 36.72
N LEU A 724 -1.51 -8.77 35.90
CA LEU A 724 -2.91 -9.14 36.11
C LEU A 724 -3.22 -10.62 35.79
N HIS A 725 -2.33 -11.30 35.07
CA HIS A 725 -2.47 -12.67 34.56
C HIS A 725 -1.16 -13.44 34.66
#